data_AF-A0A3N5FU82-F1
#
_entry.id   AF-A0A3N5FU82-F1
#
_cell.length_a   1.000
_cell.length_b   1.000
_cell.length_c   1.000
_cell.angle_alpha   90.00
_cell.angle_beta   90.00
_cell.angle_gamma   90.00
#
_symmetry.space_group_name_H-M   'P 1'
#
loop_
_entity.id
_entity.type
_entity.pdbx_description
1 polymer ?
#
loop_
_entity_poly.entity_id
_entity_poly.type
_entity_poly.pdbx_seq_one_letter_code
_entity_poly.pdbx_strand_id
1 'polypeptide(L)'
;MRYAETGFNLEVDLTRGNIERVATDPRDTELYLGGLGTNAKIIWDRVPPETEPFSPDNLLIFGAGLLCGTPATGCNRTIVSTISPQTRLMAFSMMGGFWAPELKYAGYDKVIIRGKSPDLVYLWINNDKVEIRDASHLKGKGAVETAALIQQELKEPRAQVASIGLAGENRVYFASIEQGRSSASRGGMGAVMGDKGLKAVVVRGTKDVNVARPDEFLELCKEVLEYIKIRNANPVPGVMPILAGLGSPQEMKVHDEKWHTENFMWGNSRTRRKDFWNEEIAREWMKTLDSMRKRLISCYNCPMTCGATIQPPGLPTYMMKCFSKLTYTMAAYSDLEFGLGIAQSATEFGVDGFSAPQVMAFALELYEAGILTDKDFPGMPSDNNGKFYWLLDKIVRREGIGDVLANGTYWAARQIGNGAEAYAHNNIKKHEQLPLKLSMLNPIYFLMYCTGEKINITQIEGQFPQAPFPTREEREEFVKDWFQVPDEKFKQIFLDWELRGEKSLPLYPTVQMCCDIVDWQERMHYIDDALGMCAGLSSFPLKPPYHIHNYPKFISSGAGIEMDEEKLTQAAKRYRTLVRANNVRRGMRRKDEKPPEDHWKKRFPELEKELLDTYYKFKGWNVQGVPTKESLHELGLDYVSEDFEKRGIYSENEDTPSKEITADAEKK
;
A
#
# COMPACT_ATOMS: atom_id res chain seq x y z
N MET A 1 -12.51 15.68 -27.04
CA MET A 1 -13.20 15.13 -25.84
C MET A 1 -12.26 14.10 -25.21
N ARG A 2 -12.22 14.00 -23.88
CA ARG A 2 -11.42 12.99 -23.17
C ARG A 2 -12.29 11.75 -22.91
N TYR A 3 -11.67 10.57 -22.82
CA TYR A 3 -12.35 9.32 -22.54
C TYR A 3 -11.64 8.60 -21.39
N ALA A 4 -12.39 7.78 -20.64
CA ALA A 4 -12.05 7.18 -19.36
C ALA A 4 -11.70 8.18 -18.25
N GLU A 5 -10.72 9.07 -18.45
CA GLU A 5 -10.49 10.24 -17.60
C GLU A 5 -11.52 11.34 -17.84
N THR A 6 -11.65 12.23 -16.86
CA THR A 6 -12.49 13.43 -16.98
C THR A 6 -11.76 14.58 -17.64
N GLY A 7 -10.43 14.63 -17.54
CA GLY A 7 -9.56 15.69 -18.03
C GLY A 7 -9.45 16.88 -17.08
N PHE A 8 -9.87 16.74 -15.82
CA PHE A 8 -9.90 17.83 -14.85
C PHE A 8 -9.48 17.40 -13.44
N ASN A 9 -8.71 18.25 -12.78
CA ASN A 9 -8.39 18.15 -11.36
C ASN A 9 -9.09 19.26 -10.58
N LEU A 10 -9.33 19.03 -9.29
CA LEU A 10 -9.61 20.08 -8.31
C LEU A 10 -8.32 20.44 -7.57
N GLU A 11 -7.92 21.70 -7.67
CA GLU A 11 -6.82 22.31 -6.91
C GLU A 11 -7.42 23.06 -5.73
N VAL A 12 -7.06 22.65 -4.50
CA VAL A 12 -7.61 23.20 -3.26
C VAL A 12 -6.48 23.78 -2.42
N ASP A 13 -6.54 25.08 -2.15
CA ASP A 13 -5.64 25.74 -1.19
C ASP A 13 -6.40 25.99 0.11
N LEU A 14 -6.14 25.18 1.13
CA LEU A 14 -6.81 25.26 2.43
C LEU A 14 -6.40 26.49 3.26
N THR A 15 -5.29 27.14 2.92
CA THR A 15 -4.87 28.37 3.62
C THR A 15 -5.73 29.55 3.17
N ARG A 16 -6.01 29.59 1.86
CA ARG A 16 -6.79 30.67 1.23
C ARG A 16 -8.28 30.37 1.12
N GLY A 17 -8.66 29.10 1.29
CA GLY A 17 -10.02 28.62 1.01
C GLY A 17 -10.38 28.61 -0.49
N ASN A 18 -9.38 28.61 -1.37
CA ASN A 18 -9.58 28.64 -2.82
C ASN A 18 -9.81 27.23 -3.36
N ILE A 19 -10.75 27.10 -4.30
CA ILE A 19 -11.04 25.85 -5.02
C ILE A 19 -11.06 26.17 -6.51
N GLU A 20 -10.23 25.49 -7.29
CA GLU A 20 -10.13 25.70 -8.73
C GLU A 20 -10.26 24.38 -9.48
N ARG A 21 -11.02 24.38 -10.57
CA ARG A 21 -11.09 23.26 -11.51
C ARG A 21 -10.10 23.52 -12.65
N VAL A 22 -9.08 22.69 -12.77
CA VAL A 22 -7.98 22.85 -13.74
C VAL A 22 -7.99 21.71 -14.74
N ALA A 23 -7.91 22.05 -16.04
CA ALA A 23 -7.79 21.06 -17.10
C ALA A 23 -6.40 20.40 -17.07
N THR A 24 -6.35 19.08 -17.31
CA THR A 24 -5.09 18.33 -17.34
C THR A 24 -4.47 18.31 -18.74
N ASP A 25 -3.15 18.14 -18.82
CA ASP A 25 -2.45 17.97 -20.09
C ASP A 25 -2.70 16.57 -20.67
N PRO A 26 -3.19 16.43 -21.92
CA PRO A 26 -3.21 15.16 -22.65
C PRO A 26 -1.96 14.33 -22.60
N ARG A 27 -0.82 14.99 -22.70
CA ARG A 27 0.45 14.32 -22.85
C ARG A 27 0.82 13.55 -21.59
N ASP A 28 0.42 14.03 -20.42
CA ASP A 28 0.67 13.34 -19.16
C ASP A 28 -0.10 12.01 -19.06
N THR A 29 -1.28 11.92 -19.67
CA THR A 29 -2.05 10.66 -19.75
C THR A 29 -1.35 9.65 -20.66
N GLU A 30 -0.81 10.09 -21.80
CA GLU A 30 -0.04 9.22 -22.70
C GLU A 30 1.27 8.72 -22.06
N LEU A 31 1.96 9.61 -21.33
CA LEU A 31 3.27 9.30 -20.76
C LEU A 31 3.18 8.50 -19.46
N TYR A 32 2.23 8.84 -18.60
CA TYR A 32 2.15 8.38 -17.21
C TYR A 32 0.81 7.72 -16.85
N LEU A 33 -0.08 7.51 -17.83
CA LEU A 33 -1.41 6.91 -17.68
C LEU A 33 -2.34 7.74 -16.78
N GLY A 34 -2.31 7.51 -15.47
CA GLY A 34 -3.24 8.07 -14.50
C GLY A 34 -2.82 7.71 -13.08
N GLY A 35 -3.73 7.83 -12.10
CA GLY A 35 -3.51 7.32 -10.74
C GLY A 35 -2.14 7.70 -10.17
N LEU A 36 -1.37 6.69 -9.77
CA LEU A 36 0.00 6.85 -9.25
C LEU A 36 0.96 7.58 -10.20
N GLY A 37 0.89 7.31 -11.50
CA GLY A 37 1.85 7.86 -12.47
C GLY A 37 1.76 9.38 -12.56
N THR A 38 0.56 9.91 -12.77
CA THR A 38 0.33 11.36 -12.79
C THR A 38 0.43 11.99 -11.40
N ASN A 39 0.14 11.26 -10.31
CA ASN A 39 0.46 11.73 -8.96
C ASN A 39 1.98 11.93 -8.76
N ALA A 40 2.82 11.01 -9.24
CA ALA A 40 4.27 11.10 -9.13
C ALA A 40 4.85 12.28 -9.94
N LYS A 41 4.27 12.58 -11.11
CA LYS A 41 4.63 13.74 -11.92
C LYS A 41 4.33 15.05 -11.19
N ILE A 42 3.14 15.16 -10.59
CA ILE A 42 2.74 16.32 -9.78
C ILE A 42 3.66 16.51 -8.58
N ILE A 43 3.99 15.44 -7.86
CA ILE A 43 4.93 15.50 -6.73
C ILE A 43 6.33 15.92 -7.20
N TRP A 44 6.80 15.41 -8.33
CA TRP A 44 8.10 15.80 -8.89
C TRP A 44 8.16 17.30 -9.20
N ASP A 45 7.15 17.85 -9.89
CA ASP A 45 7.17 19.25 -10.33
C ASP A 45 6.96 20.24 -9.18
N ARG A 46 6.20 19.86 -8.14
CA ARG A 46 5.64 20.81 -7.17
C ARG A 46 6.08 20.60 -5.73
N VAL A 47 6.71 19.46 -5.41
CA VAL A 47 7.18 19.14 -4.04
C VAL A 47 8.69 18.90 -4.06
N PRO A 48 9.50 19.95 -3.93
CA PRO A 48 10.95 19.81 -3.93
C PRO A 48 11.44 19.12 -2.63
N PRO A 49 12.68 18.61 -2.59
CA PRO A 49 13.15 17.77 -1.48
C PRO A 49 13.21 18.49 -0.12
N GLU A 50 13.37 19.81 -0.10
CA GLU A 50 13.33 20.67 1.08
C GLU A 50 11.94 20.76 1.73
N THR A 51 10.86 20.37 1.03
CA THR A 51 9.53 20.37 1.62
C THR A 51 9.42 19.29 2.69
N GLU A 52 9.24 19.71 3.93
CA GLU A 52 8.97 18.83 5.07
C GLU A 52 7.54 18.23 5.01
N PRO A 53 7.30 17.02 5.57
CA PRO A 53 6.00 16.35 5.49
C PRO A 53 4.83 17.13 6.11
N PHE A 54 5.09 17.95 7.13
CA PHE A 54 4.08 18.83 7.74
C PHE A 54 4.27 20.30 7.32
N SER A 55 4.93 20.56 6.20
CA SER A 55 4.91 21.89 5.58
C SER A 55 3.55 22.14 4.90
N PRO A 56 3.01 23.38 4.91
CA PRO A 56 1.86 23.73 4.07
C PRO A 56 2.10 23.41 2.58
N ASP A 57 3.35 23.42 2.11
CA ASP A 57 3.72 23.12 0.72
C ASP A 57 3.76 21.62 0.39
N ASN A 58 3.72 20.72 1.39
CA ASN A 58 3.54 19.30 1.09
C ASN A 58 2.15 19.11 0.47
N LEU A 59 2.06 18.34 -0.61
CA LEU A 59 0.79 18.05 -1.26
C LEU A 59 0.15 16.80 -0.66
N LEU A 60 -1.18 16.82 -0.54
CA LEU A 60 -1.99 15.63 -0.33
C LEU A 60 -2.89 15.45 -1.56
N ILE A 61 -2.67 14.38 -2.32
CA ILE A 61 -3.35 14.14 -3.59
C ILE A 61 -4.25 12.93 -3.44
N PHE A 62 -5.55 13.07 -3.72
CA PHE A 62 -6.46 11.95 -3.93
C PHE A 62 -6.66 11.76 -5.44
N GLY A 63 -6.10 10.71 -6.02
CA GLY A 63 -6.26 10.41 -7.45
C GLY A 63 -7.16 9.21 -7.69
N ALA A 64 -8.15 9.34 -8.56
CA ALA A 64 -8.81 8.20 -9.16
C ALA A 64 -7.93 7.63 -10.29
N GLY A 65 -7.88 6.31 -10.41
CA GLY A 65 -7.19 5.67 -11.53
C GLY A 65 -7.87 5.97 -12.87
N LEU A 66 -7.09 5.84 -13.95
CA LEU A 66 -7.51 6.18 -15.31
C LEU A 66 -8.88 5.56 -15.69
N LEU A 67 -9.06 4.27 -15.40
CA LEU A 67 -10.24 3.50 -15.79
C LEU A 67 -11.32 3.44 -14.70
N CYS A 68 -11.15 4.10 -13.55
CA CYS A 68 -12.20 4.17 -12.53
C CYS A 68 -13.47 4.84 -13.09
N GLY A 69 -14.64 4.34 -12.69
CA GLY A 69 -15.94 4.83 -13.19
C GLY A 69 -16.38 4.20 -14.53
N THR A 70 -15.48 3.50 -15.22
CA THR A 70 -15.85 2.68 -16.38
C THR A 70 -16.45 1.33 -15.96
N PRO A 71 -17.04 0.55 -16.89
CA PRO A 71 -17.54 -0.80 -16.62
C PRO A 71 -16.48 -1.87 -16.31
N ALA A 72 -15.18 -1.56 -16.30
CA ALA A 72 -14.13 -2.55 -16.01
C ALA A 72 -14.28 -3.11 -14.59
N THR A 73 -14.45 -4.43 -14.48
CA THR A 73 -14.69 -5.12 -13.21
C THR A 73 -13.56 -4.88 -12.21
N GLY A 74 -13.90 -4.40 -11.01
CA GLY A 74 -12.93 -4.16 -9.94
C GLY A 74 -12.03 -2.94 -10.13
N CYS A 75 -12.24 -2.12 -11.16
CA CYS A 75 -11.51 -0.87 -11.36
C CYS A 75 -12.13 0.27 -10.53
N ASN A 76 -11.62 0.45 -9.31
CA ASN A 76 -12.25 1.30 -8.29
C ASN A 76 -11.27 1.93 -7.30
N ARG A 77 -9.97 1.90 -7.57
CA ARG A 77 -8.96 2.35 -6.60
C ARG A 77 -8.74 3.86 -6.65
N THR A 78 -8.67 4.42 -5.44
CA THR A 78 -8.15 5.75 -5.13
C THR A 78 -6.70 5.59 -4.73
N ILE A 79 -5.82 6.42 -5.27
CA ILE A 79 -4.40 6.47 -4.95
C ILE A 79 -4.15 7.78 -4.23
N VAL A 80 -3.90 7.69 -2.93
CA VAL A 80 -3.55 8.85 -2.11
C VAL A 80 -2.04 8.99 -2.12
N SER A 81 -1.50 10.18 -2.41
CA SER A 81 -0.05 10.42 -2.51
C SER A 81 0.38 11.69 -1.78
N THR A 82 1.53 11.62 -1.12
CA THR A 82 2.14 12.71 -0.34
C THR A 82 3.60 12.41 0.01
N ILE A 83 4.31 13.30 0.69
CA ILE A 83 5.56 12.96 1.40
C ILE A 83 5.22 12.42 2.79
N SER A 84 5.74 11.24 3.11
CA SER A 84 5.47 10.54 4.37
C SER A 84 6.12 11.25 5.57
N PRO A 85 5.41 11.46 6.69
CA PRO A 85 6.03 11.89 7.94
C PRO A 85 6.97 10.83 8.54
N GLN A 86 6.71 9.54 8.29
CA GLN A 86 7.50 8.44 8.82
C GLN A 86 8.78 8.20 8.02
N THR A 87 8.65 7.98 6.70
CA THR A 87 9.79 7.57 5.87
C THR A 87 10.59 8.76 5.35
N ARG A 88 9.97 9.95 5.30
CA ARG A 88 10.45 11.17 4.61
C ARG A 88 10.56 11.00 3.09
N LEU A 89 10.09 9.88 2.55
CA LEU A 89 10.03 9.57 1.13
C LEU A 89 8.61 9.81 0.58
N MET A 90 8.43 9.65 -0.73
CA MET A 90 7.09 9.61 -1.31
C MET A 90 6.31 8.43 -0.72
N ALA A 91 5.14 8.71 -0.14
CA ALA A 91 4.14 7.70 0.20
C ALA A 91 3.03 7.74 -0.84
N PHE A 92 2.68 6.57 -1.35
CA PHE A 92 1.45 6.33 -2.09
C PHE A 92 0.71 5.17 -1.43
N SER A 93 -0.62 5.26 -1.36
CA SER A 93 -1.45 4.19 -0.80
C SER A 93 -2.81 4.13 -1.46
N MET A 94 -3.28 2.90 -1.59
CA MET A 94 -4.45 2.56 -2.38
C MET A 94 -5.64 2.29 -1.48
N MET A 95 -6.77 2.89 -1.80
CA MET A 95 -8.05 2.70 -1.14
C MET A 95 -9.08 2.24 -2.17
N GLY A 96 -9.76 1.13 -1.91
CA GLY A 96 -10.83 0.63 -2.77
C GLY A 96 -12.19 1.19 -2.42
N GLY A 97 -13.21 0.34 -2.48
CA GLY A 97 -14.56 0.74 -2.12
C GLY A 97 -15.24 1.41 -3.30
N PHE A 98 -15.65 2.66 -3.11
CA PHE A 98 -16.55 3.36 -4.04
C PHE A 98 -16.15 4.81 -4.30
N TRP A 99 -15.17 5.35 -3.58
CA TRP A 99 -14.84 6.78 -3.61
C TRP A 99 -14.30 7.26 -4.96
N ALA A 100 -13.32 6.55 -5.54
CA ALA A 100 -12.73 6.93 -6.83
C ALA A 100 -13.74 6.92 -7.99
N PRO A 101 -14.59 5.89 -8.17
CA PRO A 101 -15.69 5.94 -9.13
C PRO A 101 -16.62 7.15 -8.93
N GLU A 102 -17.00 7.45 -7.69
CA GLU A 102 -17.86 8.59 -7.36
C GLU A 102 -17.20 9.94 -7.74
N LEU A 103 -15.89 10.08 -7.56
CA LEU A 103 -15.12 11.24 -8.02
C LEU A 103 -15.15 11.40 -9.54
N LYS A 104 -14.99 10.30 -10.28
CA LYS A 104 -15.06 10.31 -11.75
C LYS A 104 -16.46 10.71 -12.21
N TYR A 105 -17.52 10.20 -11.57
CA TYR A 105 -18.90 10.63 -11.82
C TYR A 105 -19.17 12.07 -11.39
N ALA A 106 -18.38 12.66 -10.50
CA ALA A 106 -18.49 14.09 -10.17
C ALA A 106 -17.80 14.99 -11.22
N GLY A 107 -16.93 14.40 -12.06
CA GLY A 107 -16.26 15.08 -13.16
C GLY A 107 -14.80 15.43 -12.90
N TYR A 108 -14.12 14.71 -11.99
CA TYR A 108 -12.72 14.97 -11.65
C TYR A 108 -11.88 13.69 -11.61
N ASP A 109 -10.60 13.82 -11.98
CA ASP A 109 -9.62 12.74 -11.87
C ASP A 109 -8.86 12.81 -10.55
N LYS A 110 -8.64 14.02 -10.01
CA LYS A 110 -7.91 14.23 -8.75
C LYS A 110 -8.45 15.37 -7.92
N VAL A 111 -8.21 15.29 -6.61
CA VAL A 111 -8.27 16.41 -5.66
C VAL A 111 -6.86 16.62 -5.10
N ILE A 112 -6.27 17.79 -5.37
CA ILE A 112 -4.90 18.15 -5.01
C ILE A 112 -4.95 19.24 -3.95
N ILE A 113 -4.46 18.92 -2.76
CA ILE A 113 -4.62 19.78 -1.58
C ILE A 113 -3.26 20.34 -1.19
N ARG A 114 -3.16 21.67 -1.15
CA ARG A 114 -2.04 22.45 -0.60
C ARG A 114 -2.49 23.32 0.57
N GLY A 115 -1.52 23.89 1.29
CA GLY A 115 -1.80 24.75 2.44
C GLY A 115 -2.33 23.99 3.65
N LYS A 116 -2.81 24.74 4.65
CA LYS A 116 -3.45 24.22 5.86
C LYS A 116 -4.62 25.10 6.26
N SER A 117 -5.74 24.49 6.62
CA SER A 117 -6.85 25.21 7.23
C SER A 117 -6.51 25.53 8.69
N PRO A 118 -6.78 26.75 9.18
CA PRO A 118 -6.62 27.09 10.60
C PRO A 118 -7.63 26.35 11.49
N ASP A 119 -8.82 26.07 10.95
CA ASP A 119 -9.90 25.34 11.60
C ASP A 119 -10.06 23.94 10.99
N LEU A 120 -10.71 23.04 11.73
CA LEU A 120 -11.02 21.70 11.21
C LEU A 120 -12.16 21.80 10.19
N VAL A 121 -11.91 21.38 8.95
CA VAL A 121 -12.88 21.48 7.83
C VAL A 121 -13.07 20.14 7.11
N TYR A 122 -14.15 20.01 6.33
CA TYR A 122 -14.29 18.96 5.32
C TYR A 122 -14.55 19.56 3.94
N LEU A 123 -14.11 18.86 2.89
CA LEU A 123 -14.39 19.23 1.50
C LEU A 123 -15.62 18.47 1.01
N TRP A 124 -16.59 19.17 0.44
CA TRP A 124 -17.78 18.58 -0.17
C TRP A 124 -17.82 18.86 -1.67
N ILE A 125 -17.93 17.78 -2.45
CA ILE A 125 -18.01 17.80 -3.90
C ILE A 125 -19.33 17.17 -4.33
N ASN A 126 -20.20 17.94 -4.97
CA ASN A 126 -21.41 17.45 -5.62
C ASN A 126 -21.43 17.94 -7.06
N ASN A 127 -20.96 17.10 -7.98
CA ASN A 127 -20.74 17.47 -9.38
C ASN A 127 -19.92 18.78 -9.49
N ASP A 128 -20.46 19.84 -10.11
CA ASP A 128 -19.79 21.12 -10.29
C ASP A 128 -19.78 22.01 -9.01
N LYS A 129 -20.55 21.66 -7.99
CA LYS A 129 -20.54 22.38 -6.72
C LYS A 129 -19.47 21.80 -5.81
N VAL A 130 -18.47 22.62 -5.47
CA VAL A 130 -17.42 22.25 -4.52
C VAL A 130 -17.32 23.31 -3.43
N GLU A 131 -17.31 22.90 -2.18
CA GLU A 131 -17.28 23.80 -1.03
C GLU A 131 -16.47 23.24 0.15
N ILE A 132 -15.75 24.11 0.84
CA ILE A 132 -15.13 23.81 2.14
C ILE A 132 -16.16 24.12 3.23
N ARG A 133 -16.36 23.18 4.15
CA ARG A 133 -17.36 23.25 5.23
C ARG A 133 -16.68 23.11 6.59
N ASP A 134 -17.23 23.77 7.61
CA ASP A 134 -16.78 23.57 9.00
C ASP A 134 -16.95 22.11 9.42
N ALA A 135 -15.99 21.59 10.17
CA ALA A 135 -16.01 20.23 10.71
C ALA A 135 -15.70 20.20 12.21
N SER A 136 -15.84 21.33 12.89
CA SER A 136 -15.47 21.47 14.30
C SER A 136 -16.33 20.59 15.22
N HIS A 137 -17.58 20.34 14.84
CA HIS A 137 -18.51 19.39 15.47
C HIS A 137 -18.13 17.91 15.29
N LEU A 138 -17.18 17.61 14.38
CA LEU A 138 -16.70 16.26 14.08
C LEU A 138 -15.35 15.96 14.74
N LYS A 139 -14.78 16.91 15.48
CA LYS A 139 -13.50 16.76 16.16
C LYS A 139 -13.50 15.55 17.09
N GLY A 140 -12.50 14.69 16.96
CA GLY A 140 -12.34 13.47 17.75
C GLY A 140 -13.29 12.33 17.43
N LYS A 141 -14.22 12.51 16.48
CA LYS A 141 -15.12 11.43 16.03
C LYS A 141 -14.35 10.38 15.24
N GLY A 142 -14.82 9.13 15.34
CA GLY A 142 -14.24 8.04 14.57
C GLY A 142 -14.41 8.25 13.06
N ALA A 143 -13.56 7.64 12.23
CA ALA A 143 -13.59 7.86 10.79
C ALA A 143 -14.92 7.40 10.16
N VAL A 144 -15.44 6.24 10.54
CA VAL A 144 -16.71 5.71 10.01
C VAL A 144 -17.89 6.45 10.62
N GLU A 145 -17.83 6.78 11.92
CA GLU A 145 -18.81 7.66 12.57
C GLU A 145 -18.93 9.01 11.84
N THR A 146 -17.79 9.64 11.52
CA THR A 146 -17.71 10.91 10.80
C THR A 146 -18.42 10.82 9.45
N ALA A 147 -18.21 9.73 8.70
CA ALA A 147 -18.86 9.53 7.41
C ALA A 147 -20.39 9.50 7.52
N ALA A 148 -20.92 8.78 8.51
CA ALA A 148 -22.36 8.71 8.77
C ALA A 148 -22.95 10.08 9.15
N LEU A 149 -22.26 10.83 10.03
CA LEU A 149 -22.70 12.17 10.47
C LEU A 149 -22.75 13.18 9.31
N ILE A 150 -21.73 13.20 8.45
CA ILE A 150 -21.70 14.08 7.28
C ILE A 150 -22.82 13.74 6.30
N GLN A 151 -23.05 12.45 6.02
CA GLN A 151 -24.12 12.02 5.10
C GLN A 151 -25.50 12.46 5.62
N GLN A 152 -25.72 12.42 6.94
CA GLN A 152 -26.94 12.92 7.57
C GLN A 152 -27.06 14.44 7.48
N GLU A 153 -25.98 15.17 7.81
CA GLU A 153 -25.91 16.64 7.73
C GLU A 153 -26.25 17.15 6.32
N LEU A 154 -25.65 16.53 5.31
CA LEU A 154 -25.83 16.92 3.90
C LEU A 154 -27.10 16.34 3.27
N LYS A 155 -27.79 15.40 3.95
CA LYS A 155 -28.91 14.60 3.41
C LYS A 155 -28.54 13.86 2.11
N GLU A 156 -27.32 13.37 2.05
CA GLU A 156 -26.73 12.73 0.87
C GLU A 156 -26.32 11.28 1.16
N PRO A 157 -27.29 10.35 1.25
CA PRO A 157 -27.04 8.96 1.67
C PRO A 157 -26.22 8.15 0.66
N ARG A 158 -26.00 8.70 -0.55
CA ARG A 158 -25.22 8.07 -1.63
C ARG A 158 -23.83 8.69 -1.80
N ALA A 159 -23.49 9.71 -1.01
CA ALA A 159 -22.15 10.29 -1.02
C ALA A 159 -21.12 9.30 -0.48
N GLN A 160 -19.93 9.32 -1.04
CA GLN A 160 -18.78 8.56 -0.54
C GLN A 160 -17.90 9.50 0.30
N VAL A 161 -17.55 9.08 1.52
CA VAL A 161 -16.75 9.89 2.46
C VAL A 161 -15.42 9.20 2.73
N ALA A 162 -14.32 9.84 2.40
CA ALA A 162 -13.00 9.47 2.88
C ALA A 162 -12.63 10.36 4.07
N SER A 163 -12.38 9.81 5.24
CA SER A 163 -12.19 10.57 6.50
C SER A 163 -11.05 10.02 7.35
N ILE A 164 -10.50 10.90 8.20
CA ILE A 164 -9.57 10.52 9.25
C ILE A 164 -10.28 10.37 10.58
N GLY A 165 -9.82 9.45 11.42
CA GLY A 165 -10.16 9.40 12.84
C GLY A 165 -9.24 10.30 13.67
N LEU A 166 -9.29 10.11 14.99
CA LEU A 166 -8.49 10.89 15.94
C LEU A 166 -6.98 10.76 15.73
N ALA A 167 -6.49 9.61 15.25
CA ALA A 167 -5.06 9.43 15.02
C ALA A 167 -4.54 10.33 13.89
N GLY A 168 -5.38 10.57 12.86
CA GLY A 168 -5.06 11.52 11.80
C GLY A 168 -5.04 12.96 12.31
N GLU A 169 -6.07 13.37 13.06
CA GLU A 169 -6.14 14.72 13.67
C GLU A 169 -4.89 15.01 14.52
N ASN A 170 -4.45 14.01 15.29
CA ASN A 170 -3.27 14.08 16.13
C ASN A 170 -1.96 13.71 15.41
N ARG A 171 -1.95 13.59 14.08
CA ARG A 171 -0.74 13.40 13.26
C ARG A 171 0.09 12.16 13.64
N VAL A 172 -0.54 11.06 14.03
CA VAL A 172 0.15 9.78 14.27
C VAL A 172 0.78 9.31 12.94
N TYR A 173 2.08 9.00 12.91
CA TYR A 173 2.85 8.80 11.68
C TYR A 173 2.37 7.63 10.82
N PHE A 174 1.56 6.75 11.39
CA PHE A 174 0.90 5.62 10.74
C PHE A 174 -0.63 5.75 10.79
N ALA A 175 -1.16 6.98 10.82
CA ALA A 175 -2.59 7.25 10.65
C ALA A 175 -3.04 7.01 9.20
N SER A 176 -4.22 6.42 9.08
CA SER A 176 -4.88 6.05 7.82
C SER A 176 -6.00 7.02 7.45
N ILE A 177 -6.53 6.85 6.24
CA ILE A 177 -7.79 7.47 5.77
C ILE A 177 -8.78 6.35 5.47
N GLU A 178 -9.98 6.39 6.05
CA GLU A 178 -10.99 5.34 5.93
C GLU A 178 -12.18 5.75 5.05
N GLN A 179 -12.72 4.78 4.32
CA GLN A 179 -13.94 4.89 3.51
C GLN A 179 -14.74 3.57 3.57
N GLY A 180 -15.61 3.46 4.56
CA GLY A 180 -16.43 2.26 4.80
C GLY A 180 -15.57 1.00 5.01
N ARG A 181 -15.37 0.22 3.94
CA ARG A 181 -14.61 -1.05 3.93
C ARG A 181 -13.19 -0.93 3.35
N SER A 182 -12.73 0.29 3.16
CA SER A 182 -11.51 0.58 2.45
C SER A 182 -10.70 1.60 3.21
N SER A 183 -9.39 1.42 3.18
CA SER A 183 -8.45 2.24 3.90
C SER A 183 -7.31 2.62 2.97
N ALA A 184 -6.87 3.87 3.03
CA ALA A 184 -5.56 4.31 2.57
C ALA A 184 -4.64 4.25 3.80
N SER A 185 -4.06 3.07 4.03
CA SER A 185 -3.59 2.71 5.37
C SER A 185 -2.16 3.13 5.73
N ARG A 186 -1.18 2.91 4.84
CA ARG A 186 0.24 2.87 5.23
C ARG A 186 1.01 4.09 4.73
N GLY A 187 1.89 4.62 5.58
CA GLY A 187 2.82 5.71 5.23
C GLY A 187 2.41 7.09 5.72
N GLY A 188 1.37 7.19 6.56
CA GLY A 188 1.07 8.40 7.32
C GLY A 188 0.30 9.49 6.60
N MET A 189 -0.44 9.16 5.53
CA MET A 189 -1.27 10.14 4.84
C MET A 189 -2.43 10.67 5.68
N GLY A 190 -2.96 9.88 6.62
CA GLY A 190 -3.95 10.36 7.58
C GLY A 190 -3.38 11.47 8.48
N ALA A 191 -2.10 11.39 8.82
CA ALA A 191 -1.43 12.46 9.58
C ALA A 191 -1.23 13.72 8.75
N VAL A 192 -0.87 13.59 7.47
CA VAL A 192 -0.75 14.76 6.58
C VAL A 192 -2.14 15.39 6.36
N MET A 193 -3.18 14.58 6.22
CA MET A 193 -4.56 15.06 6.12
C MET A 193 -5.00 15.84 7.36
N GLY A 194 -4.73 15.32 8.56
CA GLY A 194 -5.02 16.03 9.82
C GLY A 194 -4.12 17.24 10.07
N ASP A 195 -2.85 17.20 9.67
CA ASP A 195 -1.94 18.35 9.71
C ASP A 195 -2.44 19.54 8.89
N LYS A 196 -3.14 19.25 7.80
CA LYS A 196 -3.80 20.26 6.95
C LYS A 196 -5.13 20.77 7.50
N GLY A 197 -5.61 20.27 8.64
CA GLY A 197 -6.90 20.62 9.21
C GLY A 197 -8.09 20.05 8.43
N LEU A 198 -7.88 18.99 7.65
CA LEU A 198 -8.93 18.40 6.80
C LEU A 198 -9.45 17.09 7.42
N LYS A 199 -10.69 17.08 7.89
CA LYS A 199 -11.35 15.92 8.53
C LYS A 199 -11.83 14.89 7.52
N ALA A 200 -12.36 15.34 6.39
CA ALA A 200 -12.93 14.45 5.37
C ALA A 200 -12.95 15.07 3.96
N VAL A 201 -12.96 14.21 2.95
CA VAL A 201 -13.33 14.55 1.57
C VAL A 201 -14.54 13.73 1.16
N VAL A 202 -15.61 14.44 0.86
CA VAL A 202 -16.95 13.91 0.65
C VAL A 202 -17.32 14.17 -0.80
N VAL A 203 -17.78 13.14 -1.50
CA VAL A 203 -18.06 13.24 -2.93
C VAL A 203 -19.41 12.60 -3.29
N ARG A 204 -20.16 13.28 -4.16
CA ARG A 204 -21.32 12.76 -4.88
C ARG A 204 -21.20 13.12 -6.35
N GLY A 205 -21.31 12.11 -7.20
CA GLY A 205 -21.22 12.23 -8.65
C GLY A 205 -22.42 11.58 -9.34
N THR A 206 -22.94 12.26 -10.37
CA THR A 206 -24.04 11.73 -11.20
C THR A 206 -23.89 12.08 -12.68
N LYS A 207 -22.68 12.47 -13.12
CA LYS A 207 -22.37 12.66 -14.54
C LYS A 207 -21.96 11.34 -15.17
N ASP A 208 -21.94 11.32 -16.49
CA ASP A 208 -21.45 10.19 -17.27
C ASP A 208 -19.91 10.13 -17.29
N VAL A 209 -19.37 8.91 -17.38
CA VAL A 209 -17.97 8.64 -17.72
C VAL A 209 -17.96 7.88 -19.04
N ASN A 210 -17.37 8.49 -20.07
CA ASN A 210 -17.42 7.97 -21.43
C ASN A 210 -16.16 7.15 -21.74
N VAL A 211 -16.30 6.09 -22.54
CA VAL A 211 -15.19 5.30 -23.11
C VAL A 211 -15.10 5.53 -24.62
N ALA A 212 -13.90 5.40 -25.19
CA ALA A 212 -13.65 5.76 -26.59
C ALA A 212 -14.27 4.78 -27.60
N ARG A 213 -14.22 3.47 -27.31
CA ARG A 213 -14.74 2.39 -28.17
C ARG A 213 -15.66 1.47 -27.34
N PRO A 214 -16.96 1.84 -27.17
CA PRO A 214 -17.86 1.19 -26.22
C PRO A 214 -18.03 -0.32 -26.41
N ASP A 215 -18.28 -0.78 -27.64
CA ASP A 215 -18.53 -2.20 -27.91
C ASP A 215 -17.30 -3.07 -27.62
N GLU A 216 -16.11 -2.62 -28.06
CA GLU A 216 -14.84 -3.28 -27.79
C GLU A 216 -14.55 -3.34 -26.29
N PHE A 217 -14.74 -2.23 -25.58
CA PHE A 217 -14.49 -2.15 -24.14
C PHE A 217 -15.44 -3.07 -23.34
N LEU A 218 -16.72 -3.12 -23.73
CA LEU A 218 -17.70 -3.98 -23.07
C LEU A 218 -17.44 -5.47 -23.34
N GLU A 219 -16.94 -5.84 -24.53
CA GLU A 219 -16.58 -7.22 -24.82
C GLU A 219 -15.40 -7.68 -23.96
N LEU A 220 -14.37 -6.84 -23.81
CA LEU A 220 -13.25 -7.11 -22.88
C LEU A 220 -13.75 -7.29 -21.44
N CYS A 221 -14.71 -6.49 -20.97
CA CYS A 221 -15.32 -6.67 -19.66
C CYS A 221 -16.04 -8.02 -19.52
N LYS A 222 -16.72 -8.49 -20.57
CA LYS A 222 -17.39 -9.80 -20.57
C LYS A 222 -16.38 -10.95 -20.53
N GLU A 223 -15.31 -10.86 -21.31
CA GLU A 223 -14.19 -11.81 -21.27
C GLU A 223 -13.62 -11.94 -19.85
N VAL A 224 -13.38 -10.81 -19.18
CA VAL A 224 -12.92 -10.78 -17.79
C VAL A 224 -13.92 -11.46 -16.86
N LEU A 225 -15.21 -11.15 -16.97
CA LEU A 225 -16.24 -11.74 -16.12
C LEU A 225 -16.34 -13.26 -16.32
N GLU A 226 -16.20 -13.73 -17.55
CA GLU A 226 -16.18 -15.16 -17.84
C GLU A 226 -14.92 -15.84 -17.30
N TYR A 227 -13.75 -15.21 -17.46
CA TYR A 227 -12.51 -15.70 -16.86
C TYR A 227 -12.60 -15.77 -15.34
N ILE A 228 -13.24 -14.79 -14.67
CA ILE A 228 -13.46 -14.84 -13.23
C ILE A 228 -14.28 -16.07 -12.83
N LYS A 229 -15.31 -16.45 -13.59
CA LYS A 229 -16.11 -17.65 -13.32
C LYS A 229 -15.26 -18.92 -13.46
N ILE A 230 -14.54 -19.05 -14.58
CA ILE A 230 -13.64 -20.18 -14.84
C ILE A 230 -12.60 -20.29 -13.72
N ARG A 231 -11.92 -19.19 -13.40
CA ARG A 231 -10.84 -19.16 -12.45
C ARG A 231 -11.29 -19.43 -11.01
N ASN A 232 -12.48 -18.97 -10.62
CA ASN A 232 -13.08 -19.30 -9.31
C ASN A 232 -13.50 -20.77 -9.20
N ALA A 233 -13.90 -21.40 -10.31
CA ALA A 233 -14.19 -22.84 -10.34
C ALA A 233 -12.93 -23.72 -10.34
N ASN A 234 -11.78 -23.14 -10.71
CA ASN A 234 -10.50 -23.82 -10.82
C ASN A 234 -9.43 -23.14 -9.93
N PRO A 235 -9.52 -23.25 -8.58
CA PRO A 235 -8.48 -22.75 -7.68
C PRO A 235 -7.11 -23.38 -7.99
N VAL A 236 -6.01 -22.67 -7.76
CA VAL A 236 -4.67 -23.21 -8.04
C VAL A 236 -4.40 -24.39 -7.09
N PRO A 237 -4.15 -25.61 -7.61
CA PRO A 237 -3.88 -26.78 -6.77
C PRO A 237 -2.65 -26.59 -5.89
N GLY A 238 -2.66 -27.17 -4.68
CA GLY A 238 -1.51 -27.15 -3.77
C GLY A 238 -1.21 -25.81 -3.09
N VAL A 239 -1.99 -24.76 -3.37
CA VAL A 239 -1.84 -23.42 -2.75
C VAL A 239 -2.85 -23.26 -1.61
N MET A 240 -2.47 -22.53 -0.56
CA MET A 240 -3.36 -22.22 0.58
C MET A 240 -4.68 -21.58 0.13
N PRO A 241 -5.84 -21.94 0.72
CA PRO A 241 -7.15 -21.48 0.28
C PRO A 241 -7.32 -19.97 0.21
N ILE A 242 -6.64 -19.22 1.10
CA ILE A 242 -6.65 -17.76 1.12
C ILE A 242 -5.99 -17.11 -0.12
N LEU A 243 -5.10 -17.82 -0.82
CA LEU A 243 -4.33 -17.35 -1.99
C LEU A 243 -4.57 -18.18 -3.27
N ALA A 244 -5.32 -19.29 -3.19
CA ALA A 244 -5.55 -20.18 -4.32
C ALA A 244 -6.49 -19.61 -5.40
N GLY A 245 -7.32 -18.62 -5.04
CA GLY A 245 -8.30 -17.97 -5.93
C GLY A 245 -7.96 -16.51 -6.26
N LEU A 246 -8.94 -15.82 -6.85
CA LEU A 246 -8.86 -14.37 -7.10
C LEU A 246 -9.23 -13.55 -5.84
N GLY A 247 -9.00 -12.26 -5.93
CA GLY A 247 -9.33 -11.26 -4.93
C GLY A 247 -8.13 -10.88 -4.05
N SER A 248 -8.40 -10.05 -3.06
CA SER A 248 -7.48 -9.90 -1.93
C SER A 248 -7.43 -11.21 -1.14
N PRO A 249 -6.45 -11.45 -0.26
CA PRO A 249 -6.43 -12.63 0.61
C PRO A 249 -7.80 -12.89 1.24
N GLN A 250 -8.36 -14.08 1.00
CA GLN A 250 -9.76 -14.42 1.31
C GLN A 250 -9.96 -14.79 2.79
N GLU A 251 -9.24 -14.13 3.70
CA GLU A 251 -9.24 -14.39 5.16
C GLU A 251 -10.61 -14.12 5.83
N MET A 252 -11.46 -13.30 5.21
CA MET A 252 -12.82 -13.11 5.72
C MET A 252 -13.74 -14.27 5.37
N LYS A 253 -13.37 -15.12 4.41
CA LYS A 253 -14.13 -16.32 4.00
C LYS A 253 -13.57 -17.58 4.65
N VAL A 254 -12.26 -17.72 4.62
CA VAL A 254 -11.53 -18.88 5.11
C VAL A 254 -11.29 -18.74 6.61
N HIS A 255 -11.55 -19.81 7.37
CA HIS A 255 -11.26 -19.86 8.81
C HIS A 255 -9.94 -20.56 9.13
N ASP A 256 -9.41 -21.37 8.21
CA ASP A 256 -8.09 -21.98 8.34
C ASP A 256 -6.99 -20.92 8.24
N GLU A 257 -6.36 -20.65 9.38
CA GLU A 257 -5.25 -19.70 9.51
C GLU A 257 -3.93 -20.39 9.89
N LYS A 258 -3.82 -21.70 9.63
CA LYS A 258 -2.60 -22.49 9.93
C LYS A 258 -1.36 -21.86 9.31
N TRP A 259 -1.44 -21.47 8.04
CA TRP A 259 -0.30 -20.91 7.32
C TRP A 259 0.23 -19.63 7.98
N HIS A 260 -0.67 -18.70 8.31
CA HIS A 260 -0.29 -17.46 8.97
C HIS A 260 0.24 -17.72 10.38
N THR A 261 -0.54 -18.39 11.21
CA THR A 261 -0.26 -18.52 12.65
C THR A 261 1.00 -19.32 12.97
N GLU A 262 1.42 -20.24 12.07
CA GLU A 262 2.61 -21.07 12.27
C GLU A 262 3.87 -20.57 11.53
N ASN A 263 3.73 -19.79 10.47
CA ASN A 263 4.89 -19.33 9.67
C ASN A 263 5.28 -17.88 9.96
N PHE A 264 4.31 -17.03 10.32
CA PHE A 264 4.54 -15.63 10.67
C PHE A 264 4.93 -15.52 12.15
N MET A 265 5.47 -14.37 12.51
CA MET A 265 6.01 -14.10 13.82
C MET A 265 4.97 -13.38 14.68
N TRP A 266 4.79 -13.88 15.89
CA TRP A 266 3.97 -13.27 16.94
C TRP A 266 4.78 -12.23 17.73
N GLY A 267 4.11 -11.38 18.50
CA GLY A 267 4.74 -10.29 19.25
C GLY A 267 5.24 -9.17 18.33
N ASN A 268 6.36 -8.54 18.71
CA ASN A 268 7.07 -7.57 17.89
C ASN A 268 7.87 -8.27 16.77
N SER A 269 7.17 -9.01 15.90
CA SER A 269 7.77 -9.89 14.89
C SER A 269 8.84 -10.85 15.48
N ARG A 270 8.56 -11.44 16.65
CA ARG A 270 9.56 -12.08 17.51
C ARG A 270 9.50 -13.60 17.56
N THR A 271 8.31 -14.17 17.75
CA THR A 271 8.17 -15.60 18.10
C THR A 271 7.43 -16.39 17.04
N ARG A 272 8.04 -17.45 16.53
CA ARG A 272 7.35 -18.43 15.67
C ARG A 272 6.70 -19.52 16.51
N ARG A 273 5.42 -19.80 16.29
CA ARG A 273 4.65 -20.84 17.00
C ARG A 273 4.23 -21.96 16.03
N LYS A 274 5.15 -22.88 15.74
CA LYS A 274 5.02 -23.88 14.64
C LYS A 274 3.85 -24.86 14.76
N ASP A 275 3.36 -25.09 15.97
CA ASP A 275 2.26 -26.04 16.24
C ASP A 275 1.08 -25.32 16.92
N PHE A 276 0.92 -24.02 16.64
CA PHE A 276 -0.17 -23.23 17.21
C PHE A 276 -1.53 -23.72 16.75
N TRP A 277 -1.66 -24.10 15.47
CA TRP A 277 -2.96 -24.40 14.89
C TRP A 277 -3.36 -25.85 15.17
N ASN A 278 -4.22 -26.04 16.18
CA ASN A 278 -4.79 -27.32 16.55
C ASN A 278 -6.33 -27.32 16.38
N GLU A 279 -6.97 -28.47 16.57
CA GLU A 279 -8.42 -28.63 16.39
C GLU A 279 -9.27 -27.77 17.35
N GLU A 280 -8.76 -27.46 18.53
CA GLU A 280 -9.45 -26.62 19.51
C GLU A 280 -9.48 -25.17 19.02
N ILE A 281 -8.32 -24.61 18.69
CA ILE A 281 -8.18 -23.24 18.18
C ILE A 281 -8.93 -23.08 16.85
N ALA A 282 -8.82 -24.05 15.94
CA ALA A 282 -9.52 -24.02 14.67
C ALA A 282 -11.05 -23.91 14.86
N ARG A 283 -11.62 -24.71 15.79
CA ARG A 283 -13.06 -24.65 16.11
C ARG A 283 -13.46 -23.34 16.78
N GLU A 284 -12.66 -22.85 17.72
CA GLU A 284 -12.92 -21.61 18.45
C GLU A 284 -12.87 -20.39 17.53
N TRP A 285 -11.85 -20.28 16.69
CA TRP A 285 -11.69 -19.17 15.76
C TRP A 285 -12.74 -19.19 14.65
N MET A 286 -13.13 -20.39 14.18
CA MET A 286 -14.27 -20.53 13.27
C MET A 286 -15.55 -20.00 13.91
N LYS A 287 -15.85 -20.41 15.15
CA LYS A 287 -17.05 -19.96 15.88
C LYS A 287 -17.05 -18.44 16.10
N THR A 288 -15.90 -17.88 16.43
CA THR A 288 -15.70 -16.43 16.61
C THR A 288 -15.95 -15.67 15.31
N LEU A 289 -15.34 -16.12 14.21
CA LEU A 289 -15.52 -15.47 12.92
C LEU A 289 -16.97 -15.56 12.45
N ASP A 290 -17.62 -16.72 12.60
CA ASP A 290 -19.01 -16.91 12.18
C ASP A 290 -20.01 -16.10 13.03
N SER A 291 -19.74 -15.87 14.31
CA SER A 291 -20.63 -15.07 15.17
C SER A 291 -20.53 -13.56 14.88
N MET A 292 -19.33 -13.07 14.57
CA MET A 292 -19.06 -11.64 14.37
C MET A 292 -19.19 -11.20 12.90
N ARG A 293 -18.97 -12.09 11.92
CA ARG A 293 -19.09 -11.78 10.48
C ARG A 293 -20.55 -11.72 10.04
N LYS A 294 -21.04 -10.52 9.75
CA LYS A 294 -22.44 -10.31 9.35
C LYS A 294 -22.68 -10.51 7.86
N ARG A 295 -21.75 -10.08 7.00
CA ARG A 295 -21.87 -10.25 5.56
C ARG A 295 -20.54 -10.12 4.86
N LEU A 296 -20.29 -10.97 3.86
CA LEU A 296 -19.22 -10.79 2.88
C LEU A 296 -19.67 -9.80 1.81
N ILE A 297 -18.81 -8.82 1.51
CA ILE A 297 -19.15 -7.65 0.71
C ILE A 297 -18.01 -7.34 -0.27
N SER A 298 -18.31 -6.76 -1.44
CA SER A 298 -17.36 -6.62 -2.56
C SER A 298 -16.50 -5.33 -2.59
N CYS A 299 -16.29 -4.66 -3.72
CA CYS A 299 -16.02 -3.22 -3.86
C CYS A 299 -16.95 -2.74 -5.00
N TYR A 300 -16.79 -1.52 -5.52
CA TYR A 300 -17.54 -1.12 -6.71
C TYR A 300 -17.29 -2.07 -7.89
N ASN A 301 -18.37 -2.49 -8.56
CA ASN A 301 -18.36 -3.29 -9.79
C ASN A 301 -17.47 -4.55 -9.72
N CYS A 302 -17.52 -5.31 -8.62
CA CYS A 302 -16.68 -6.50 -8.45
C CYS A 302 -17.51 -7.66 -7.86
N PRO A 303 -17.42 -8.88 -8.39
CA PRO A 303 -18.10 -10.05 -7.81
C PRO A 303 -17.32 -10.65 -6.64
N MET A 304 -16.06 -10.27 -6.42
CA MET A 304 -15.25 -10.83 -5.33
C MET A 304 -15.62 -10.20 -3.99
N THR A 305 -16.22 -11.00 -3.11
CA THR A 305 -16.66 -10.60 -1.76
C THR A 305 -15.54 -10.70 -0.70
N CYS A 306 -14.42 -10.01 -0.93
CA CYS A 306 -13.20 -10.16 -0.11
C CYS A 306 -13.30 -9.55 1.31
N GLY A 307 -14.11 -8.49 1.46
CA GLY A 307 -14.31 -7.82 2.75
C GLY A 307 -15.54 -8.33 3.49
N ALA A 308 -15.66 -7.99 4.76
CA ALA A 308 -16.83 -8.30 5.56
C ALA A 308 -17.23 -7.16 6.49
N THR A 309 -18.53 -7.06 6.79
CA THR A 309 -19.01 -6.34 7.97
C THR A 309 -18.82 -7.20 9.21
N ILE A 310 -18.14 -6.66 10.22
CA ILE A 310 -17.81 -7.32 11.47
C ILE A 310 -18.46 -6.55 12.62
N GLN A 311 -19.10 -7.27 13.53
CA GLN A 311 -19.70 -6.71 14.73
C GLN A 311 -19.25 -7.50 15.96
N PRO A 312 -18.20 -7.03 16.65
CA PRO A 312 -17.82 -7.57 17.95
C PRO A 312 -18.90 -7.28 19.02
N PRO A 313 -19.01 -8.09 20.08
CA PRO A 313 -19.96 -7.85 21.16
C PRO A 313 -19.79 -6.46 21.79
N GLY A 314 -20.89 -5.72 21.95
CA GLY A 314 -20.89 -4.40 22.59
C GLY A 314 -20.24 -3.26 21.78
N LEU A 315 -19.69 -3.53 20.59
CA LEU A 315 -19.04 -2.54 19.74
C LEU A 315 -19.86 -2.25 18.46
N PRO A 316 -19.71 -1.05 17.87
CA PRO A 316 -20.28 -0.73 16.57
C PRO A 316 -19.78 -1.67 15.46
N THR A 317 -20.59 -1.81 14.42
CA THR A 317 -20.17 -2.54 13.21
C THR A 317 -19.10 -1.75 12.49
N TYR A 318 -18.03 -2.42 12.07
CA TYR A 318 -17.03 -1.90 11.16
C TYR A 318 -16.83 -2.88 9.99
N MET A 319 -15.86 -2.61 9.13
CA MET A 319 -15.56 -3.47 7.99
C MET A 319 -14.08 -3.86 7.95
N MET A 320 -13.81 -5.11 7.57
CA MET A 320 -12.47 -5.69 7.57
C MET A 320 -12.21 -6.50 6.29
N LYS A 321 -10.95 -6.60 5.90
CA LYS A 321 -10.45 -7.49 4.84
C LYS A 321 -8.97 -7.78 5.09
N CYS A 322 -8.46 -8.88 4.53
CA CYS A 322 -7.03 -9.21 4.57
C CYS A 322 -6.47 -9.33 6.01
N PHE A 323 -5.15 -9.27 6.09
CA PHE A 323 -4.34 -9.68 7.24
C PHE A 323 -4.50 -8.86 8.53
N SER A 324 -5.20 -7.72 8.50
CA SER A 324 -5.55 -7.01 9.74
C SER A 324 -6.44 -7.83 10.67
N LYS A 325 -7.04 -8.93 10.17
CA LYS A 325 -7.71 -9.96 10.97
C LYS A 325 -6.80 -10.55 12.04
N LEU A 326 -5.50 -10.70 11.74
CA LEU A 326 -4.55 -11.42 12.59
C LEU A 326 -3.47 -10.54 13.22
N THR A 327 -3.15 -9.38 12.64
CA THR A 327 -2.02 -8.57 13.11
C THR A 327 -2.10 -8.19 14.59
N TYR A 328 -3.27 -7.78 15.08
CA TYR A 328 -3.46 -7.43 16.50
C TYR A 328 -3.42 -8.67 17.39
N THR A 329 -4.13 -9.74 17.01
CA THR A 329 -4.10 -11.05 17.69
C THR A 329 -2.67 -11.55 17.87
N MET A 330 -1.89 -11.54 16.79
CA MET A 330 -0.52 -12.06 16.77
C MET A 330 0.45 -11.18 17.56
N ALA A 331 0.36 -9.85 17.42
CA ALA A 331 1.21 -8.93 18.16
C ALA A 331 0.98 -9.01 19.67
N ALA A 332 -0.26 -9.27 20.09
CA ALA A 332 -0.63 -9.37 21.50
C ALA A 332 -0.52 -10.79 22.08
N TYR A 333 -0.11 -11.81 21.32
CA TYR A 333 -0.19 -13.21 21.79
C TYR A 333 -1.58 -13.64 22.28
N SER A 334 -2.62 -13.15 21.62
CA SER A 334 -4.02 -13.29 22.04
C SER A 334 -4.83 -14.17 21.09
N ASP A 335 -6.17 -14.07 21.14
CA ASP A 335 -7.12 -14.79 20.31
C ASP A 335 -7.78 -13.91 19.22
N LEU A 336 -8.64 -14.53 18.40
CA LEU A 336 -9.36 -13.83 17.34
C LEU A 336 -10.43 -12.88 17.86
N GLU A 337 -11.05 -13.16 19.01
CA GLU A 337 -12.09 -12.29 19.58
C GLU A 337 -11.48 -10.94 20.00
N PHE A 338 -10.35 -10.98 20.70
CA PHE A 338 -9.55 -9.78 20.99
C PHE A 338 -9.18 -9.04 19.70
N GLY A 339 -8.63 -9.75 18.71
CA GLY A 339 -8.18 -9.16 17.45
C GLY A 339 -9.28 -8.41 16.72
N LEU A 340 -10.45 -9.05 16.54
CA LEU A 340 -11.61 -8.43 15.90
C LEU A 340 -12.20 -7.28 16.72
N GLY A 341 -12.10 -7.34 18.05
CA GLY A 341 -12.51 -6.24 18.95
C GLY A 341 -11.62 -5.01 18.82
N ILE A 342 -10.31 -5.16 19.00
CA ILE A 342 -9.39 -4.01 18.99
C ILE A 342 -9.27 -3.39 17.60
N ALA A 343 -9.39 -4.19 16.53
CA ALA A 343 -9.38 -3.66 15.18
C ALA A 343 -10.58 -2.73 14.90
N GLN A 344 -11.72 -2.90 15.60
CA GLN A 344 -12.85 -1.97 15.51
C GLN A 344 -12.43 -0.58 15.99
N SER A 345 -11.81 -0.49 17.17
CA SER A 345 -11.33 0.77 17.74
C SER A 345 -10.23 1.39 16.88
N ALA A 346 -9.26 0.58 16.44
CA ALA A 346 -8.20 1.03 15.55
C ALA A 346 -8.72 1.56 14.20
N THR A 347 -9.76 0.95 13.64
CA THR A 347 -10.40 1.43 12.40
C THR A 347 -11.08 2.78 12.62
N GLU A 348 -11.82 2.96 13.72
CA GLU A 348 -12.43 4.26 14.03
C GLU A 348 -11.39 5.34 14.31
N PHE A 349 -10.32 5.03 15.05
CA PHE A 349 -9.23 5.97 15.24
C PHE A 349 -8.45 6.29 13.96
N GLY A 350 -8.50 5.39 12.97
CA GLY A 350 -7.80 5.52 11.70
C GLY A 350 -6.31 5.28 11.85
N VAL A 351 -5.92 4.08 12.26
CA VAL A 351 -4.50 3.65 12.30
C VAL A 351 -4.22 2.47 11.38
N ASP A 352 -3.01 2.45 10.83
CA ASP A 352 -2.46 1.34 10.07
C ASP A 352 -2.40 0.04 10.89
N GLY A 353 -3.19 -0.95 10.47
CA GLY A 353 -3.25 -2.27 11.08
C GLY A 353 -1.97 -3.11 10.95
N PHE A 354 -0.95 -2.69 10.19
CA PHE A 354 0.35 -3.38 10.15
C PHE A 354 1.38 -2.76 11.10
N SER A 355 1.42 -1.42 11.17
CA SER A 355 2.38 -0.70 12.03
C SER A 355 1.93 -0.70 13.48
N ALA A 356 0.67 -0.33 13.75
CA ALA A 356 0.18 -0.10 15.10
C ALA A 356 0.34 -1.32 16.04
N PRO A 357 0.03 -2.57 15.62
CA PRO A 357 0.26 -3.74 16.47
C PRO A 357 1.73 -3.94 16.84
N GLN A 358 2.64 -3.74 15.87
CA GLN A 358 4.08 -3.90 16.09
C GLN A 358 4.64 -2.79 16.99
N VAL A 359 4.16 -1.55 16.85
CA VAL A 359 4.53 -0.44 17.74
C VAL A 359 4.12 -0.71 19.19
N MET A 360 2.93 -1.25 19.41
CA MET A 360 2.47 -1.63 20.76
C MET A 360 3.28 -2.80 21.34
N ALA A 361 3.52 -3.84 20.54
CA ALA A 361 4.35 -4.97 20.98
C ALA A 361 5.80 -4.55 21.26
N PHE A 362 6.36 -3.64 20.46
CA PHE A 362 7.66 -3.03 20.68
C PHE A 362 7.73 -2.31 22.03
N ALA A 363 6.72 -1.50 22.36
CA ALA A 363 6.66 -0.78 23.64
C ALA A 363 6.65 -1.74 24.84
N LEU A 364 5.91 -2.85 24.73
CA LEU A 364 5.85 -3.86 25.78
C LEU A 364 7.16 -4.66 25.90
N GLU A 365 7.84 -4.97 24.78
CA GLU A 365 9.17 -5.58 24.84
C GLU A 365 10.20 -4.65 25.50
N LEU A 366 10.14 -3.33 25.26
CA LEU A 366 11.00 -2.36 25.94
C LEU A 366 10.71 -2.27 27.44
N TYR A 367 9.45 -2.37 27.82
CA TYR A 367 9.04 -2.42 29.22
C TYR A 367 9.55 -3.69 29.91
N GLU A 368 9.41 -4.85 29.26
CA GLU A 368 9.95 -6.13 29.75
C GLU A 368 11.48 -6.12 29.87
N ALA A 369 12.17 -5.41 28.97
CA ALA A 369 13.62 -5.23 29.01
C ALA A 369 14.09 -4.21 30.07
N GLY A 370 13.17 -3.51 30.73
CA GLY A 370 13.48 -2.45 31.70
C GLY A 370 14.01 -1.16 31.06
N ILE A 371 13.91 -1.01 29.74
CA ILE A 371 14.27 0.22 29.01
C ILE A 371 13.21 1.31 29.26
N LEU A 372 11.94 0.90 29.27
CA LEU A 372 10.83 1.68 29.80
C LEU A 372 10.39 1.08 31.14
N THR A 373 9.79 1.90 32.00
CA THR A 373 9.43 1.53 33.37
C THR A 373 7.99 1.92 33.71
N ASP A 374 7.49 1.55 34.89
CA ASP A 374 6.14 1.93 35.35
C ASP A 374 5.85 3.45 35.28
N LYS A 375 6.91 4.28 35.35
CA LYS A 375 6.81 5.74 35.23
C LYS A 375 6.33 6.19 33.86
N ASP A 376 6.63 5.42 32.82
CA ASP A 376 6.26 5.70 31.43
C ASP A 376 4.83 5.19 31.12
N PHE A 377 4.31 4.30 31.95
CA PHE A 377 3.02 3.61 31.78
C PHE A 377 2.03 3.87 32.93
N PRO A 378 1.77 5.14 33.32
CA PRO A 378 0.92 5.44 34.47
C PRO A 378 -0.51 4.93 34.25
N GLY A 379 -0.95 4.02 35.13
CA GLY A 379 -2.30 3.45 35.08
C GLY A 379 -2.52 2.42 33.96
N MET A 380 -1.45 1.89 33.37
CA MET A 380 -1.55 0.78 32.42
C MET A 380 -2.15 -0.46 33.11
N PRO A 381 -3.15 -1.14 32.51
CA PRO A 381 -3.72 -2.36 33.08
C PRO A 381 -2.69 -3.49 33.23
N SER A 382 -2.96 -4.42 34.16
CA SER A 382 -2.09 -5.59 34.37
C SER A 382 -2.33 -6.68 33.33
N ASP A 383 -3.56 -6.82 32.83
CA ASP A 383 -3.92 -7.84 31.83
C ASP A 383 -3.43 -7.45 30.43
N ASN A 384 -3.04 -8.46 29.66
CA ASN A 384 -2.36 -8.26 28.38
C ASN A 384 -3.23 -7.55 27.33
N ASN A 385 -4.51 -7.93 27.20
CA ASN A 385 -5.42 -7.30 26.24
C ASN A 385 -5.70 -5.83 26.63
N GLY A 386 -5.88 -5.56 27.93
CA GLY A 386 -6.06 -4.23 28.50
C GLY A 386 -4.87 -3.30 28.23
N LYS A 387 -3.63 -3.83 28.30
CA LYS A 387 -2.42 -3.07 27.89
C LYS A 387 -2.48 -2.58 26.44
N PHE A 388 -2.90 -3.42 25.49
CA PHE A 388 -3.01 -3.04 24.07
C PHE A 388 -4.08 -1.96 23.86
N TYR A 389 -5.27 -2.08 24.48
CA TYR A 389 -6.29 -1.03 24.38
C TYR A 389 -5.82 0.30 24.99
N TRP A 390 -5.14 0.23 26.14
CA TRP A 390 -4.56 1.40 26.80
C TRP A 390 -3.48 2.07 25.92
N LEU A 391 -2.57 1.27 25.36
CA LEU A 391 -1.52 1.75 24.46
C LEU A 391 -2.11 2.39 23.21
N LEU A 392 -3.11 1.77 22.58
CA LEU A 392 -3.79 2.31 21.41
C LEU A 392 -4.36 3.70 21.72
N ASP A 393 -5.08 3.86 22.84
CA ASP A 393 -5.65 5.15 23.25
C ASP A 393 -4.55 6.21 23.49
N LYS A 394 -3.47 5.85 24.20
CA LYS A 394 -2.34 6.77 24.44
C LYS A 394 -1.63 7.20 23.16
N ILE A 395 -1.43 6.26 22.23
CA ILE A 395 -0.81 6.54 20.92
C ILE A 395 -1.69 7.50 20.11
N VAL A 396 -2.99 7.21 19.95
CA VAL A 396 -3.87 8.03 19.09
C VAL A 396 -4.11 9.43 19.65
N ARG A 397 -3.93 9.61 20.96
CA ARG A 397 -4.01 10.92 21.64
C ARG A 397 -2.67 11.63 21.77
N ARG A 398 -1.55 10.95 21.47
CA ARG A 398 -0.19 11.42 21.78
C ARG A 398 -0.02 11.84 23.24
N GLU A 399 -0.47 11.00 24.16
CA GLU A 399 -0.37 11.26 25.61
C GLU A 399 0.76 10.46 26.26
N GLY A 400 1.67 11.15 26.97
CA GLY A 400 2.80 10.50 27.66
C GLY A 400 3.70 9.73 26.69
N ILE A 401 3.98 8.46 26.98
CA ILE A 401 4.74 7.58 26.07
C ILE A 401 4.07 7.43 24.69
N GLY A 402 2.76 7.65 24.61
CA GLY A 402 2.01 7.62 23.36
C GLY A 402 2.48 8.64 22.33
N ASP A 403 2.97 9.80 22.73
CA ASP A 403 3.51 10.81 21.80
C ASP A 403 4.78 10.32 21.09
N VAL A 404 5.64 9.62 21.83
CA VAL A 404 6.86 9.01 21.28
C VAL A 404 6.51 7.86 20.35
N LEU A 405 5.64 6.94 20.80
CA LEU A 405 5.23 5.76 20.04
C LEU A 405 4.44 6.11 18.78
N ALA A 406 3.70 7.21 18.78
CA ALA A 406 2.96 7.69 17.61
C ALA A 406 3.85 8.06 16.42
N ASN A 407 5.17 8.12 16.60
CA ASN A 407 6.14 8.35 15.52
C ASN A 407 6.61 7.05 14.84
N GLY A 408 6.14 5.87 15.29
CA GLY A 408 6.54 4.56 14.77
C GLY A 408 7.84 4.05 15.40
N THR A 409 8.16 2.78 15.21
CA THR A 409 9.23 2.09 15.95
C THR A 409 10.62 2.72 15.72
N TYR A 410 10.92 3.09 14.47
CA TYR A 410 12.22 3.69 14.12
C TYR A 410 12.49 5.01 14.86
N TRP A 411 11.51 5.92 14.87
CA TRP A 411 11.68 7.23 15.50
C TRP A 411 11.54 7.14 17.02
N ALA A 412 10.59 6.32 17.51
CA ALA A 412 10.40 6.07 18.93
C ALA A 412 11.66 5.48 19.56
N ALA A 413 12.28 4.46 18.94
CA ALA A 413 13.49 3.84 19.47
C ALA A 413 14.65 4.84 19.62
N ARG A 414 14.87 5.69 18.62
CA ARG A 414 15.92 6.73 18.68
C ARG A 414 15.64 7.81 19.72
N GLN A 415 14.37 8.14 19.94
CA GLN A 415 13.98 9.12 20.95
C GLN A 415 14.12 8.56 22.37
N ILE A 416 13.82 7.26 22.55
CA ILE A 416 13.95 6.56 23.84
C ILE A 416 15.43 6.31 24.16
N GLY A 417 16.23 5.92 23.16
CA GLY A 417 17.62 5.53 23.35
C GLY A 417 17.75 4.27 24.21
N ASN A 418 18.82 4.20 25.01
CA ASN A 418 19.08 3.09 25.95
C ASN A 418 19.03 1.68 25.30
N GLY A 419 19.38 1.58 24.02
CA GLY A 419 19.39 0.32 23.28
C GLY A 419 18.04 -0.07 22.67
N ALA A 420 17.02 0.80 22.74
CA ALA A 420 15.72 0.57 22.12
C ALA A 420 15.80 0.33 20.60
N GLU A 421 16.84 0.83 19.93
CA GLU A 421 17.07 0.62 18.50
C GLU A 421 17.22 -0.86 18.14
N ALA A 422 17.74 -1.70 19.05
CA ALA A 422 17.83 -3.14 18.85
C ALA A 422 16.45 -3.83 18.81
N TYR A 423 15.41 -3.19 19.35
CA TYR A 423 14.04 -3.69 19.36
C TYR A 423 13.21 -3.16 18.17
N ALA A 424 13.70 -2.14 17.45
CA ALA A 424 13.12 -1.65 16.19
C ALA A 424 13.63 -2.46 14.97
N HIS A 425 13.70 -3.79 15.14
CA HIS A 425 14.42 -4.73 14.26
C HIS A 425 13.66 -5.18 13.01
N ASN A 426 12.49 -4.60 12.71
CA ASN A 426 11.65 -5.06 11.59
C ASN A 426 11.30 -3.96 10.58
N ASN A 427 12.19 -2.99 10.40
CA ASN A 427 11.99 -1.84 9.53
C ASN A 427 12.79 -1.94 8.22
N ILE A 428 12.22 -1.41 7.13
CA ILE A 428 12.95 -1.01 5.92
C ILE A 428 12.59 0.45 5.65
N LYS A 429 13.57 1.31 5.32
CA LYS A 429 13.33 2.73 5.04
C LYS A 429 12.44 3.41 6.10
N LYS A 430 12.65 3.05 7.38
CA LYS A 430 11.90 3.50 8.58
C LYS A 430 10.45 3.00 8.71
N HIS A 431 10.03 2.04 7.88
CA HIS A 431 8.66 1.53 7.83
C HIS A 431 8.59 0.06 8.25
N GLU A 432 7.65 -0.28 9.14
CA GLU A 432 7.49 -1.62 9.70
C GLU A 432 7.09 -2.62 8.61
N GLN A 433 7.82 -3.73 8.52
CA GLN A 433 7.53 -4.80 7.58
C GLN A 433 6.48 -5.77 8.12
N LEU A 434 5.93 -6.61 7.24
CA LEU A 434 5.09 -7.74 7.64
C LEU A 434 5.89 -8.63 8.61
N PRO A 435 5.29 -9.18 9.69
CA PRO A 435 6.04 -9.89 10.74
C PRO A 435 6.44 -11.29 10.26
N LEU A 436 7.42 -11.36 9.37
CA LEU A 436 7.94 -12.58 8.74
C LEU A 436 9.44 -12.64 8.93
N LYS A 437 9.92 -13.76 9.47
CA LYS A 437 11.36 -14.10 9.51
C LYS A 437 11.55 -15.48 8.91
N LEU A 438 12.37 -15.60 7.88
CA LEU A 438 12.49 -16.79 7.04
C LEU A 438 13.79 -17.55 7.34
N SER A 439 13.87 -18.83 6.96
CA SER A 439 15.05 -19.65 7.26
C SER A 439 16.16 -19.49 6.22
N MET A 440 15.83 -19.75 4.95
CA MET A 440 16.74 -19.63 3.81
C MET A 440 16.48 -18.33 3.07
N LEU A 441 17.53 -17.62 2.65
CA LEU A 441 17.43 -16.47 1.76
C LEU A 441 16.56 -16.82 0.55
N ASN A 442 15.57 -15.97 0.28
CA ASN A 442 14.82 -16.01 -0.97
C ASN A 442 15.30 -14.84 -1.84
N PRO A 443 16.04 -15.08 -2.94
CA PRO A 443 16.63 -14.04 -3.78
C PRO A 443 15.59 -13.12 -4.45
N ILE A 444 14.40 -13.64 -4.78
CA ILE A 444 13.30 -12.86 -5.35
C ILE A 444 12.75 -11.89 -4.30
N TYR A 445 12.46 -12.40 -3.11
CA TYR A 445 11.95 -11.57 -2.01
C TYR A 445 12.99 -10.57 -1.51
N PHE A 446 14.27 -10.93 -1.51
CA PHE A 446 15.36 -10.02 -1.18
C PHE A 446 15.29 -8.74 -2.02
N LEU A 447 15.24 -8.88 -3.35
CA LEU A 447 15.09 -7.73 -4.26
C LEU A 447 13.82 -6.94 -3.98
N MET A 448 12.67 -7.61 -3.85
CA MET A 448 11.39 -6.93 -3.56
C MET A 448 11.42 -6.10 -2.26
N TYR A 449 12.00 -6.64 -1.19
CA TYR A 449 12.17 -5.94 0.08
C TYR A 449 13.12 -4.74 -0.04
N CYS A 450 14.21 -4.86 -0.80
CA CYS A 450 15.17 -3.77 -0.99
C CYS A 450 14.55 -2.61 -1.78
N THR A 451 13.91 -2.90 -2.91
CA THR A 451 13.66 -1.90 -3.97
C THR A 451 12.21 -1.48 -4.12
N GLY A 452 11.27 -2.10 -3.41
CA GLY A 452 9.85 -1.75 -3.48
C GLY A 452 9.58 -0.36 -2.91
N GLU A 453 9.13 0.57 -3.75
CA GLU A 453 8.88 1.97 -3.34
C GLU A 453 7.65 2.10 -2.42
N LYS A 454 6.75 1.12 -2.43
CA LYS A 454 5.63 1.03 -1.48
C LYS A 454 6.05 0.57 -0.08
N ILE A 455 7.24 -0.02 0.02
CA ILE A 455 7.87 -0.55 1.25
C ILE A 455 6.97 -1.58 1.96
N ASN A 456 6.28 -2.41 1.16
CA ASN A 456 5.42 -3.48 1.65
C ASN A 456 5.43 -4.66 0.67
N ILE A 457 5.81 -5.84 1.16
CA ILE A 457 5.99 -7.04 0.34
C ILE A 457 4.70 -7.51 -0.35
N THR A 458 3.54 -7.31 0.30
CA THR A 458 2.24 -7.72 -0.24
C THR A 458 1.73 -6.82 -1.38
N GLN A 459 2.48 -5.76 -1.70
CA GLN A 459 2.14 -4.75 -2.71
C GLN A 459 3.26 -4.64 -3.77
N ILE A 460 3.93 -5.76 -4.01
CA ILE A 460 4.92 -5.94 -5.08
C ILE A 460 4.94 -7.39 -5.57
N GLU A 461 4.65 -8.38 -4.71
CA GLU A 461 4.52 -9.79 -5.09
C GLU A 461 3.22 -10.13 -5.84
N GLY A 462 3.16 -11.29 -6.48
CA GLY A 462 1.89 -11.95 -6.79
C GLY A 462 1.92 -12.80 -8.05
N GLN A 463 2.38 -12.25 -9.18
CA GLN A 463 2.29 -12.92 -10.49
C GLN A 463 3.05 -14.24 -10.57
N PHE A 464 4.15 -14.38 -9.84
CA PHE A 464 4.97 -15.59 -9.83
C PHE A 464 4.74 -16.38 -8.53
N PRO A 465 4.62 -17.72 -8.56
CA PRO A 465 4.36 -18.52 -7.37
C PRO A 465 5.37 -18.28 -6.23
N GLN A 466 4.90 -18.25 -4.98
CA GLN A 466 5.75 -18.00 -3.81
C GLN A 466 6.71 -19.16 -3.50
N ALA A 467 6.38 -20.37 -3.97
CA ALA A 467 7.16 -21.59 -3.79
C ALA A 467 7.00 -22.49 -5.04
N PRO A 468 7.99 -23.36 -5.33
CA PRO A 468 7.84 -24.36 -6.38
C PRO A 468 6.89 -25.46 -5.94
N PHE A 469 6.21 -26.09 -6.90
CA PHE A 469 5.42 -27.28 -6.62
C PHE A 469 6.31 -28.53 -6.44
N PRO A 470 5.89 -29.48 -5.57
CA PRO A 470 6.68 -30.67 -5.25
C PRO A 470 7.12 -31.50 -6.46
N THR A 471 6.24 -31.72 -7.43
CA THR A 471 6.52 -32.60 -8.57
C THR A 471 6.68 -31.84 -9.88
N ARG A 472 7.28 -32.47 -10.90
CA ARG A 472 7.42 -31.86 -12.23
C ARG A 472 6.05 -31.77 -12.92
N GLU A 473 5.22 -32.79 -12.73
CA GLU A 473 3.88 -32.92 -13.32
C GLU A 473 2.96 -31.79 -12.82
N GLU A 474 3.02 -31.45 -11.53
CA GLU A 474 2.26 -30.31 -10.98
C GLU A 474 2.71 -28.98 -11.60
N ARG A 475 4.02 -28.82 -11.84
CA ARG A 475 4.56 -27.62 -12.49
C ARG A 475 4.15 -27.55 -13.96
N GLU A 476 4.18 -28.67 -14.67
CA GLU A 476 3.73 -28.78 -16.06
C GLU A 476 2.24 -28.47 -16.22
N GLU A 477 1.41 -28.98 -15.31
CA GLU A 477 -0.02 -28.66 -15.29
C GLU A 477 -0.25 -27.17 -14.99
N PHE A 478 0.54 -26.57 -14.09
CA PHE A 478 0.42 -25.14 -13.79
C PHE A 478 0.73 -24.25 -14.99
N VAL A 479 1.79 -24.53 -15.74
CA VAL A 479 2.23 -23.66 -16.84
C VAL A 479 1.40 -23.81 -18.12
N LYS A 480 0.63 -24.91 -18.23
CA LYS A 480 -0.16 -25.28 -19.41
C LYS A 480 -1.11 -24.17 -19.90
N ASP A 481 -1.81 -23.53 -18.97
CA ASP A 481 -2.76 -22.44 -19.22
C ASP A 481 -2.29 -21.11 -18.61
N TRP A 482 -0.99 -20.96 -18.34
CA TRP A 482 -0.43 -19.73 -17.77
C TRP A 482 -0.07 -18.72 -18.87
N PHE A 483 -1.11 -18.22 -19.55
CA PHE A 483 -0.98 -17.30 -20.68
C PHE A 483 -0.73 -15.83 -20.26
N GLN A 484 -0.73 -15.53 -18.96
CA GLN A 484 -0.45 -14.19 -18.45
C GLN A 484 1.05 -13.85 -18.42
N VAL A 485 1.92 -14.84 -18.64
CA VAL A 485 3.37 -14.60 -18.63
C VAL A 485 3.77 -13.70 -19.80
N PRO A 486 4.59 -12.67 -19.58
CA PRO A 486 5.01 -11.79 -20.66
C PRO A 486 5.97 -12.47 -21.65
N ASP A 487 6.56 -13.60 -21.28
CA ASP A 487 7.48 -14.38 -22.11
C ASP A 487 7.49 -15.85 -21.64
N GLU A 488 7.71 -16.80 -22.55
CA GLU A 488 7.72 -18.24 -22.24
C GLU A 488 8.84 -18.62 -21.25
N LYS A 489 9.90 -17.82 -21.11
CA LYS A 489 10.97 -18.04 -20.12
C LYS A 489 10.43 -18.16 -18.70
N PHE A 490 9.35 -17.48 -18.33
CA PHE A 490 8.79 -17.54 -16.99
C PHE A 490 8.20 -18.92 -16.68
N LYS A 491 7.62 -19.60 -17.68
CA LYS A 491 7.18 -20.99 -17.55
C LYS A 491 8.37 -21.90 -17.35
N GLN A 492 9.43 -21.75 -18.16
CA GLN A 492 10.63 -22.57 -18.04
C GLN A 492 11.33 -22.37 -16.67
N ILE A 493 11.40 -21.14 -16.19
CA ILE A 493 11.94 -20.84 -14.86
C ILE A 493 11.18 -21.63 -13.79
N PHE A 494 9.84 -21.57 -13.80
CA PHE A 494 9.00 -22.25 -12.82
C PHE A 494 9.06 -23.78 -12.94
N LEU A 495 9.07 -24.31 -14.16
CA LEU A 495 9.20 -25.75 -14.44
C LEU A 495 10.46 -26.36 -13.83
N ASP A 496 11.55 -25.59 -13.84
CA ASP A 496 12.86 -26.01 -13.37
C ASP A 496 13.09 -25.72 -11.88
N TRP A 497 12.25 -24.90 -11.25
CA TRP A 497 12.40 -24.55 -9.84
C TRP A 497 11.93 -25.69 -8.94
N GLU A 498 12.80 -26.15 -8.04
CA GLU A 498 12.58 -27.30 -7.16
C GLU A 498 12.59 -26.90 -5.68
N LEU A 499 11.85 -27.64 -4.86
CA LEU A 499 11.84 -27.41 -3.41
C LEU A 499 13.19 -27.68 -2.76
N ARG A 500 13.96 -28.64 -3.28
CA ARG A 500 15.25 -29.11 -2.79
C ARG A 500 16.09 -29.57 -3.99
N GLY A 501 17.41 -29.64 -3.81
CA GLY A 501 18.33 -30.01 -4.89
C GLY A 501 19.09 -28.80 -5.44
N GLU A 502 19.74 -29.00 -6.59
CA GLU A 502 20.59 -28.00 -7.25
C GLU A 502 19.77 -26.80 -7.78
N LYS A 503 18.51 -27.03 -8.16
CA LYS A 503 17.60 -25.98 -8.62
C LYS A 503 16.66 -25.47 -7.52
N SER A 504 17.18 -25.33 -6.30
CA SER A 504 16.44 -24.77 -5.15
C SER A 504 17.02 -23.44 -4.66
N LEU A 505 16.24 -22.71 -3.84
CA LEU A 505 16.71 -21.46 -3.23
C LEU A 505 17.92 -21.75 -2.31
N PRO A 506 18.94 -20.86 -2.27
CA PRO A 506 18.95 -19.52 -2.86
C PRO A 506 19.60 -19.44 -4.25
N LEU A 507 20.12 -20.55 -4.80
CA LEU A 507 20.93 -20.53 -6.02
C LEU A 507 20.08 -20.56 -7.30
N TYR A 508 18.85 -21.05 -7.21
CA TYR A 508 17.87 -21.02 -8.29
C TYR A 508 16.52 -20.46 -7.79
N PRO A 509 15.84 -19.59 -8.56
CA PRO A 509 16.22 -19.04 -9.87
C PRO A 509 17.54 -18.26 -9.87
N THR A 510 18.20 -18.17 -11.02
CA THR A 510 19.47 -17.41 -11.15
C THR A 510 19.24 -15.92 -10.90
N VAL A 511 20.32 -15.15 -10.69
CA VAL A 511 20.23 -13.71 -10.44
C VAL A 511 19.43 -12.98 -11.53
N GLN A 512 19.72 -13.26 -12.80
CA GLN A 512 19.00 -12.63 -13.92
C GLN A 512 17.52 -13.03 -13.93
N MET A 513 17.20 -14.30 -13.67
CA MET A 513 15.82 -14.77 -13.58
C MET A 513 15.07 -14.10 -12.42
N CYS A 514 15.72 -13.89 -11.28
CA CYS A 514 15.13 -13.13 -10.17
C CYS A 514 14.84 -11.68 -10.57
N CYS A 515 15.74 -11.02 -11.31
CA CYS A 515 15.52 -9.66 -11.79
C CYS A 515 14.28 -9.59 -12.71
N ASP A 516 14.17 -10.54 -13.66
CA ASP A 516 13.03 -10.65 -14.57
C ASP A 516 11.69 -10.86 -13.82
N ILE A 517 11.68 -11.75 -12.83
CA ILE A 517 10.48 -12.03 -12.02
C ILE A 517 10.06 -10.79 -11.23
N VAL A 518 11.01 -10.14 -10.57
CA VAL A 518 10.72 -8.98 -9.72
C VAL A 518 10.27 -7.79 -10.56
N ASP A 519 10.87 -7.58 -11.74
CA ASP A 519 10.40 -6.57 -12.69
C ASP A 519 8.97 -6.81 -13.16
N TRP A 520 8.64 -8.05 -13.56
CA TRP A 520 7.28 -8.37 -14.00
C TRP A 520 6.25 -8.17 -12.89
N GLN A 521 6.50 -8.73 -11.70
CA GLN A 521 5.57 -8.58 -10.58
C GLN A 521 5.36 -7.11 -10.22
N GLU A 522 6.44 -6.33 -10.08
CA GLU A 522 6.37 -4.90 -9.78
C GLU A 522 5.63 -4.12 -10.88
N ARG A 523 5.96 -4.37 -12.15
CA ARG A 523 5.32 -3.69 -13.30
C ARG A 523 3.80 -3.83 -13.26
N MET A 524 3.28 -5.01 -12.93
CA MET A 524 1.82 -5.21 -12.84
C MET A 524 1.19 -4.38 -11.71
N HIS A 525 1.83 -4.26 -10.54
CA HIS A 525 1.34 -3.37 -9.48
C HIS A 525 1.32 -1.90 -9.91
N TYR A 526 2.38 -1.43 -10.58
CA TYR A 526 2.43 -0.06 -11.06
C TYR A 526 1.29 0.21 -12.08
N ILE A 527 1.05 -0.72 -13.03
CA ILE A 527 -0.05 -0.61 -13.99
C ILE A 527 -1.40 -0.53 -13.25
N ASP A 528 -1.63 -1.42 -12.28
CA ASP A 528 -2.86 -1.42 -11.48
C ASP A 528 -3.08 -0.07 -10.79
N ASP A 529 -2.04 0.47 -10.17
CA ASP A 529 -2.08 1.71 -9.41
C ASP A 529 -2.20 2.97 -10.31
N ALA A 530 -1.84 2.88 -11.59
CA ALA A 530 -2.10 3.95 -12.55
C ALA A 530 -3.54 3.89 -13.10
N LEU A 531 -4.03 2.69 -13.38
CA LEU A 531 -5.35 2.45 -13.95
C LEU A 531 -6.47 2.51 -12.91
N GLY A 532 -6.17 2.31 -11.63
CA GLY A 532 -7.15 2.18 -10.55
C GLY A 532 -7.70 0.76 -10.44
N MET A 533 -7.01 -0.23 -11.02
CA MET A 533 -7.44 -1.62 -10.95
C MET A 533 -7.22 -2.18 -9.54
N CYS A 534 -8.16 -2.99 -9.08
CA CYS A 534 -7.94 -3.81 -7.89
C CYS A 534 -6.89 -4.87 -8.20
N ALA A 535 -5.74 -4.82 -7.52
CA ALA A 535 -4.71 -5.86 -7.56
C ALA A 535 -5.24 -7.28 -7.36
N GLY A 536 -6.34 -7.46 -6.61
CA GLY A 536 -7.01 -8.74 -6.44
C GLY A 536 -7.59 -9.35 -7.73
N LEU A 537 -7.70 -8.60 -8.82
CA LEU A 537 -8.04 -9.13 -10.15
C LEU A 537 -6.88 -9.00 -11.15
N SER A 538 -5.71 -8.54 -10.71
CA SER A 538 -4.52 -8.37 -11.55
C SER A 538 -3.25 -8.78 -10.80
N SER A 539 -2.49 -7.83 -10.23
CA SER A 539 -1.09 -8.05 -9.87
C SER A 539 -0.87 -9.04 -8.73
N PHE A 540 -1.86 -9.19 -7.85
CA PHE A 540 -1.73 -9.97 -6.61
C PHE A 540 -1.97 -11.50 -6.78
N PRO A 541 -3.08 -12.00 -7.35
CA PRO A 541 -3.31 -13.43 -7.45
C PRO A 541 -2.49 -14.11 -8.55
N LEU A 542 -2.34 -15.42 -8.44
CA LEU A 542 -1.88 -16.25 -9.56
C LEU A 542 -2.99 -16.39 -10.62
N LYS A 543 -2.58 -16.25 -11.89
CA LYS A 543 -3.44 -16.36 -13.08
C LYS A 543 -4.64 -15.40 -13.04
N PRO A 544 -4.42 -14.08 -13.09
CA PRO A 544 -5.47 -13.07 -13.06
C PRO A 544 -6.23 -12.93 -14.39
N PRO A 545 -7.46 -12.38 -14.39
CA PRO A 545 -8.18 -11.97 -15.60
C PRO A 545 -7.57 -10.75 -16.30
N TYR A 546 -6.91 -9.85 -15.56
CA TYR A 546 -6.20 -8.71 -16.14
C TYR A 546 -4.69 -8.98 -16.15
N HIS A 547 -4.04 -8.73 -17.28
CA HIS A 547 -2.64 -9.06 -17.50
C HIS A 547 -2.05 -8.23 -18.64
N ILE A 548 -0.74 -8.39 -18.90
CA ILE A 548 0.00 -7.54 -19.84
C ILE A 548 -0.59 -7.56 -21.26
N HIS A 549 -1.12 -8.70 -21.72
CA HIS A 549 -1.66 -8.84 -23.09
C HIS A 549 -3.04 -8.21 -23.32
N ASN A 550 -3.88 -8.02 -22.29
CA ASN A 550 -5.22 -7.44 -22.46
C ASN A 550 -5.33 -6.01 -21.91
N TYR A 551 -4.45 -5.58 -21.01
CA TYR A 551 -4.43 -4.19 -20.54
C TYR A 551 -4.30 -3.14 -21.65
N PRO A 552 -3.41 -3.30 -22.65
CA PRO A 552 -3.31 -2.35 -23.75
C PRO A 552 -4.64 -2.16 -24.49
N LYS A 553 -5.42 -3.23 -24.63
CA LYS A 553 -6.75 -3.18 -25.25
C LYS A 553 -7.74 -2.38 -24.40
N PHE A 554 -7.75 -2.60 -23.08
CA PHE A 554 -8.57 -1.81 -22.15
C PHE A 554 -8.21 -0.32 -22.16
N ILE A 555 -6.91 0.01 -22.25
CA ILE A 555 -6.46 1.40 -22.31
C ILE A 555 -6.87 2.03 -23.65
N SER A 556 -6.64 1.34 -24.77
CA SER A 556 -6.97 1.86 -26.10
C SER A 556 -8.48 2.05 -26.30
N SER A 557 -9.30 1.06 -25.94
CA SER A 557 -10.76 1.17 -26.08
C SER A 557 -11.40 2.04 -25.00
N GLY A 558 -10.77 2.14 -23.82
CA GLY A 558 -11.23 2.98 -22.72
C GLY A 558 -10.91 4.45 -22.91
N ALA A 559 -9.63 4.78 -22.97
CA ALA A 559 -9.12 6.15 -23.02
C ALA A 559 -8.93 6.70 -24.44
N GLY A 560 -8.98 5.85 -25.47
CA GLY A 560 -8.78 6.29 -26.86
C GLY A 560 -7.32 6.59 -27.22
N ILE A 561 -6.37 6.04 -26.45
CA ILE A 561 -4.93 6.20 -26.66
C ILE A 561 -4.38 4.88 -27.19
N GLU A 562 -3.78 4.90 -28.39
CA GLU A 562 -3.22 3.68 -29.00
C GLU A 562 -2.09 3.08 -28.15
N MET A 563 -2.38 1.93 -27.56
CA MET A 563 -1.53 1.23 -26.61
C MET A 563 -1.30 -0.22 -27.03
N ASP A 564 -0.05 -0.65 -26.92
CA ASP A 564 0.41 -2.04 -27.08
C ASP A 564 1.22 -2.45 -25.82
N GLU A 565 1.69 -3.69 -25.77
CA GLU A 565 2.42 -4.23 -24.62
C GLU A 565 3.75 -3.51 -24.37
N GLU A 566 4.44 -3.10 -25.44
CA GLU A 566 5.73 -2.42 -25.34
C GLU A 566 5.55 -1.01 -24.79
N LYS A 567 4.62 -0.23 -25.35
CA LYS A 567 4.27 1.11 -24.86
C LYS A 567 3.79 1.07 -23.42
N LEU A 568 2.97 0.09 -23.04
CA LEU A 568 2.50 -0.06 -21.67
C LEU A 568 3.66 -0.38 -20.72
N THR A 569 4.56 -1.27 -21.15
CA THR A 569 5.78 -1.59 -20.39
C THR A 569 6.68 -0.37 -20.23
N GLN A 570 6.86 0.44 -21.28
CA GLN A 570 7.62 1.68 -21.23
C GLN A 570 6.95 2.73 -20.34
N ALA A 571 5.62 2.88 -20.40
CA ALA A 571 4.88 3.79 -19.52
C ALA A 571 5.06 3.39 -18.05
N ALA A 572 4.87 2.10 -17.71
CA ALA A 572 5.11 1.58 -16.37
C ALA A 572 6.55 1.81 -15.88
N LYS A 573 7.54 1.52 -16.74
CA LYS A 573 8.96 1.79 -16.46
C LYS A 573 9.21 3.28 -16.22
N ARG A 574 8.60 4.16 -17.01
CA ARG A 574 8.74 5.62 -16.91
C ARG A 574 8.32 6.15 -15.55
N TYR A 575 7.07 5.97 -15.13
CA TYR A 575 6.66 6.56 -13.84
C TYR A 575 7.16 5.77 -12.63
N ARG A 576 7.49 4.46 -12.75
CA ARG A 576 8.24 3.75 -11.69
C ARG A 576 9.62 4.38 -11.48
N THR A 577 10.29 4.76 -12.56
CA THR A 577 11.57 5.48 -12.52
C THR A 577 11.38 6.90 -11.98
N LEU A 578 10.25 7.56 -12.23
CA LEU A 578 9.93 8.87 -11.65
C LEU A 578 9.63 8.81 -10.15
N VAL A 579 8.94 7.76 -9.66
CA VAL A 579 8.80 7.50 -8.22
C VAL A 579 10.17 7.27 -7.59
N ARG A 580 11.02 6.48 -8.24
CA ARG A 580 12.42 6.31 -7.82
C ARG A 580 13.15 7.64 -7.74
N ALA A 581 13.01 8.48 -8.77
CA ALA A 581 13.68 9.76 -8.86
C ALA A 581 13.24 10.73 -7.76
N ASN A 582 11.94 10.77 -7.43
CA ASN A 582 11.43 11.51 -6.29
C ASN A 582 12.11 11.10 -4.97
N ASN A 583 12.26 9.80 -4.73
CA ASN A 583 12.90 9.29 -3.52
C ASN A 583 14.42 9.55 -3.49
N VAL A 584 15.10 9.42 -4.63
CA VAL A 584 16.52 9.75 -4.80
C VAL A 584 16.77 11.24 -4.55
N ARG A 585 15.90 12.12 -5.08
CA ARG A 585 15.96 13.57 -4.86
C ARG A 585 15.84 13.92 -3.38
N ARG A 586 15.18 13.06 -2.59
CA ARG A 586 15.02 13.17 -1.13
C ARG A 586 16.08 12.39 -0.34
N GLY A 587 17.16 11.97 -0.98
CA GLY A 587 18.33 11.39 -0.33
C GLY A 587 18.35 9.86 -0.24
N MET A 588 17.37 9.14 -0.81
CA MET A 588 17.42 7.68 -0.84
C MET A 588 18.62 7.21 -1.68
N ARG A 589 19.40 6.27 -1.15
CA ARG A 589 20.53 5.62 -1.82
C ARG A 589 20.54 4.12 -1.51
N ARG A 590 21.46 3.37 -2.13
CA ARG A 590 21.66 1.93 -1.88
C ARG A 590 21.75 1.55 -0.40
N LYS A 591 22.30 2.41 0.46
CA LYS A 591 22.41 2.14 1.90
C LYS A 591 21.07 1.90 2.59
N ASP A 592 19.99 2.48 2.06
CA ASP A 592 18.63 2.39 2.59
C ASP A 592 17.86 1.17 2.06
N GLU A 593 18.44 0.45 1.10
CA GLU A 593 17.81 -0.67 0.38
C GLU A 593 18.30 -2.01 0.91
N LYS A 594 18.06 -2.23 2.20
CA LYS A 594 18.46 -3.43 2.93
C LYS A 594 17.27 -3.96 3.74
N PRO A 595 16.97 -5.27 3.68
CA PRO A 595 16.01 -5.88 4.57
C PRO A 595 16.55 -5.90 6.01
N PRO A 596 15.70 -6.17 7.02
CA PRO A 596 16.17 -6.33 8.38
C PRO A 596 17.28 -7.38 8.51
N GLU A 597 18.22 -7.17 9.43
CA GLU A 597 19.41 -8.02 9.55
C GLU A 597 19.05 -9.49 9.82
N ASP A 598 18.05 -9.71 10.67
CA ASP A 598 17.54 -11.00 11.10
C ASP A 598 16.42 -11.56 10.21
N HIS A 599 16.11 -10.91 9.07
CA HIS A 599 15.00 -11.28 8.20
C HIS A 599 15.09 -12.70 7.64
N TRP A 600 16.33 -13.16 7.41
CA TRP A 600 16.63 -14.56 7.11
C TRP A 600 17.69 -15.09 8.05
N LYS A 601 17.52 -16.34 8.52
CA LYS A 601 18.54 -17.03 9.32
C LYS A 601 19.82 -17.31 8.54
N LYS A 602 19.72 -17.66 7.25
CA LYS A 602 20.86 -17.89 6.36
C LYS A 602 20.95 -16.76 5.34
N ARG A 603 22.08 -16.03 5.37
CA ARG A 603 22.40 -14.88 4.52
C ARG A 603 23.58 -15.21 3.62
N PHE A 604 23.64 -14.57 2.45
CA PHE A 604 24.65 -14.82 1.43
C PHE A 604 25.17 -13.48 0.88
N PRO A 605 26.08 -12.78 1.60
CA PRO A 605 26.46 -11.40 1.29
C PRO A 605 26.90 -11.16 -0.16
N GLU A 606 27.69 -12.07 -0.75
CA GLU A 606 28.13 -11.95 -2.14
C GLU A 606 26.97 -12.09 -3.13
N LEU A 607 26.06 -13.05 -2.91
CA LEU A 607 24.87 -13.23 -3.74
C LEU A 607 23.92 -12.04 -3.60
N GLU A 608 23.74 -11.52 -2.38
CA GLU A 608 22.91 -10.34 -2.11
C GLU A 608 23.46 -9.09 -2.80
N LYS A 609 24.78 -8.93 -2.80
CA LYS A 609 25.46 -7.87 -3.56
C LYS A 609 25.25 -8.03 -5.06
N GLU A 610 25.48 -9.23 -5.60
CA GLU A 610 25.31 -9.54 -7.03
C GLU A 610 23.86 -9.34 -7.49
N LEU A 611 22.88 -9.75 -6.67
CA LEU A 611 21.45 -9.53 -6.91
C LEU A 611 21.15 -8.04 -7.09
N LEU A 612 21.55 -7.22 -6.13
CA LEU A 612 21.23 -5.80 -6.15
C LEU A 612 22.01 -5.05 -7.24
N ASP A 613 23.26 -5.41 -7.49
CA ASP A 613 24.07 -4.86 -8.60
C ASP A 613 23.42 -5.15 -9.95
N THR A 614 23.06 -6.42 -10.18
CA THR A 614 22.42 -6.85 -11.43
C THR A 614 21.04 -6.20 -11.59
N TYR A 615 20.26 -6.09 -10.51
CA TYR A 615 18.94 -5.47 -10.57
C TYR A 615 19.00 -3.96 -10.85
N TYR A 616 19.95 -3.22 -10.25
CA TYR A 616 20.14 -1.81 -10.58
C TYR A 616 20.54 -1.62 -12.04
N LYS A 617 21.50 -2.41 -12.53
CA LYS A 617 21.88 -2.38 -13.93
C LYS A 617 20.70 -2.70 -14.84
N PHE A 618 19.91 -3.73 -14.51
CA PHE A 618 18.70 -4.10 -15.23
C PHE A 618 17.68 -2.95 -15.31
N LYS A 619 17.54 -2.17 -14.24
CA LYS A 619 16.65 -1.00 -14.20
C LYS A 619 17.21 0.25 -14.89
N GLY A 620 18.48 0.23 -15.33
CA GLY A 620 19.16 1.40 -15.88
C GLY A 620 19.66 2.38 -14.81
N TRP A 621 19.97 1.88 -13.61
CA TRP A 621 20.43 2.68 -12.48
C TRP A 621 21.92 2.42 -12.19
N ASN A 622 22.58 3.41 -11.58
CA ASN A 622 23.98 3.27 -11.15
C ASN A 622 24.09 2.42 -9.87
N VAL A 623 25.33 2.23 -9.38
CA VAL A 623 25.63 1.43 -8.19
C VAL A 623 25.03 1.98 -6.90
N GLN A 624 24.65 3.26 -6.86
CA GLN A 624 23.93 3.89 -5.73
C GLN A 624 22.40 3.79 -5.88
N GLY A 625 21.91 3.14 -6.94
CA GLY A 625 20.50 3.01 -7.26
C GLY A 625 19.87 4.32 -7.75
N VAL A 626 20.66 5.20 -8.36
CA VAL A 626 20.21 6.45 -8.99
C VAL A 626 19.98 6.18 -10.49
N PRO A 627 18.81 6.53 -11.07
CA PRO A 627 18.59 6.42 -12.51
C PRO A 627 19.65 7.17 -13.31
N THR A 628 20.24 6.49 -14.30
CA THR A 628 21.31 7.06 -15.13
C THR A 628 20.75 8.11 -16.11
N LYS A 629 21.61 9.00 -16.59
CA LYS A 629 21.23 10.01 -17.60
C LYS A 629 20.67 9.34 -18.86
N GLU A 630 21.35 8.29 -19.34
CA GLU A 630 20.94 7.50 -20.50
C GLU A 630 19.55 6.88 -20.30
N SER A 631 19.31 6.20 -19.17
CA SER A 631 18.00 5.59 -18.91
C SER A 631 16.88 6.62 -18.77
N LEU A 632 17.18 7.81 -18.23
CA LEU A 632 16.20 8.88 -18.12
C LEU A 632 15.89 9.49 -19.49
N HIS A 633 16.90 9.66 -20.34
CA HIS A 633 16.73 10.12 -21.72
C HIS A 633 15.84 9.16 -22.53
N GLU A 634 16.11 7.86 -22.48
CA GLU A 634 15.28 6.82 -23.12
C GLU A 634 13.81 6.88 -22.69
N LEU A 635 13.56 7.28 -21.44
CA LEU A 635 12.23 7.40 -20.86
C LEU A 635 11.59 8.79 -21.10
N GLY A 636 12.26 9.73 -21.77
CA GLY A 636 11.78 11.10 -21.95
C GLY A 636 11.70 11.89 -20.63
N LEU A 637 12.64 11.62 -19.73
CA LEU A 637 12.77 12.20 -18.40
C LEU A 637 14.03 13.07 -18.27
N ASP A 638 14.46 13.73 -19.35
CA ASP A 638 15.66 14.59 -19.37
C ASP A 638 15.65 15.63 -18.25
N TYR A 639 14.49 16.23 -17.98
CA TYR A 639 14.27 17.19 -16.90
C TYR A 639 14.63 16.64 -15.50
N VAL A 640 14.56 15.32 -15.30
CA VAL A 640 15.00 14.66 -14.06
C VAL A 640 16.51 14.62 -13.99
N SER A 641 17.17 14.24 -15.09
CA SER A 641 18.63 14.19 -15.15
C SER A 641 19.25 15.58 -14.99
N GLU A 642 18.64 16.61 -15.58
CA GLU A 642 19.05 18.00 -15.44
C GLU A 642 18.94 18.50 -13.98
N ASP A 643 17.83 18.17 -13.28
CA ASP A 643 17.68 18.49 -11.86
C ASP A 643 18.72 17.74 -11.01
N PHE A 644 18.98 16.47 -11.32
CA PHE A 644 20.00 15.67 -10.64
C PHE A 644 21.41 16.25 -10.82
N GLU A 645 21.75 16.70 -12.02
CA GLU A 645 23.02 17.40 -12.28
C GLU A 645 23.12 18.71 -11.50
N LYS A 646 22.08 19.56 -11.56
CA LYS A 646 22.05 20.85 -10.83
C LYS A 646 22.20 20.66 -9.32
N ARG A 647 21.68 19.55 -8.78
CA ARG A 647 21.76 19.20 -7.36
C ARG A 647 23.01 18.40 -7.00
N GLY A 648 23.87 18.08 -7.96
CA GLY A 648 25.09 17.31 -7.73
C GLY A 648 24.86 15.84 -7.38
N ILE A 649 23.67 15.28 -7.64
CA ILE A 649 23.33 13.88 -7.31
C ILE A 649 24.23 12.91 -8.09
N TYR A 650 24.58 13.23 -9.34
CA TYR A 650 25.54 12.42 -10.11
C TYR A 650 27.00 12.61 -9.67
N SER A 651 27.33 13.74 -9.04
CA SER A 651 28.69 14.02 -8.55
C SER A 651 28.96 13.50 -7.15
N GLU A 652 27.94 13.01 -6.43
CA GLU A 652 28.08 12.23 -5.19
C GLU A 652 28.64 10.82 -5.52
N ASN A 653 29.91 10.81 -5.93
CA ASN A 653 30.82 9.72 -6.26
C ASN A 653 30.25 8.30 -6.45
N GLU A 654 30.49 7.79 -7.66
CA GLU A 654 30.38 6.39 -8.07
C GLU A 654 31.14 5.36 -7.20
N ASP A 655 31.89 5.74 -6.14
CA ASP A 655 32.71 4.78 -5.37
C ASP A 655 33.04 5.16 -3.90
N THR A 656 32.28 6.02 -3.21
CA THR A 656 32.58 6.35 -1.78
C THR A 656 31.34 6.26 -0.87
N PRO A 657 31.41 5.58 0.30
CA PRO A 657 30.29 5.54 1.23
C PRO A 657 29.99 6.95 1.76
N SER A 658 28.80 7.49 1.46
CA SER A 658 28.36 8.80 1.96
C SER A 658 28.43 8.85 3.49
N LYS A 659 29.15 9.83 4.04
CA LYS A 659 29.12 10.18 5.47
C LYS A 659 27.74 10.73 5.84
N GLU A 660 27.32 10.47 7.09
CA GLU A 660 26.10 11.03 7.67
C GLU A 660 26.10 12.55 7.54
N ILE A 661 25.07 13.11 6.91
CA ILE A 661 24.70 14.50 7.13
C ILE A 661 23.98 14.50 8.48
N THR A 662 24.72 14.78 9.55
CA THR A 662 24.14 15.10 10.85
C THR A 662 23.50 16.48 10.74
N ALA A 663 22.19 16.57 10.96
CA ALA A 663 21.45 17.82 11.09
C ALA A 663 21.69 18.47 12.46
N ASP A 664 22.96 18.60 12.84
CA ASP A 664 23.43 19.24 14.07
C ASP A 664 24.49 20.28 13.73
N ALA A 665 24.08 21.34 13.04
CA ALA A 665 24.79 22.62 13.06
C ALA A 665 23.83 23.74 12.70
N GLU A 666 23.08 24.22 13.69
CA GLU A 666 22.62 25.62 13.78
C GLU A 666 21.96 25.88 15.15
N LYS A 667 22.82 25.97 16.17
CA LYS A 667 22.56 26.75 17.39
C LYS A 667 23.88 27.36 17.87
N LYS A 668 24.19 28.53 17.33
CA LYS A 668 24.86 29.61 18.04
C LYS A 668 24.14 30.91 17.73
#